data_AF-A0A412JNS7-F1
#
_entry.id   AF-A0A412JNS7-F1
#
_cell.length_a   1.000
_cell.length_b   1.000
_cell.length_c   1.000
_cell.angle_alpha   90.00
_cell.angle_beta   90.00
_cell.angle_gamma   90.00
#
_symmetry.space_group_name_H-M   'P 1'
#
loop_
_entity.id
_entity.type
_entity.pdbx_description
1 polymer ?
#
loop_
_entity_poly.entity_id
_entity_poly.type
_entity_poly.pdbx_seq_one_letter_code
_entity_poly.pdbx_strand_id
1 'polypeptide(L)'
;MEYYGKILCISYNDLTYDDRPVMVNGKADYSRSRTLKGVHPSTLSEEELAPILSVPNYKKLAAKKEINVVRPGKGLGSYALVEIATMPLRFQERIKLKYGDMKEDVIRNWLGSHYHIDAKARDFYTRFRFDNGDTLPPEHIQEYTVNASVIEAVMRAMEDATFMRKAMKAGPVNWGELAGAISYYQAEFGHTLPVSSNRFKKRVNDFKANGYESLISRKFMNQNRRKVTYDIERLLLSIDAQPEQPFNTTVWEQYNLFVQGELELYDPETGEVLNPADFTDKDGNPLVLSPATVANYLNNPKNKALRGKLHMSQWDFNNAYRPYHLRSIGEYSLSKVSLDDRDLPRPMKDGNRVKAYYAYDVVSGAVVGYAYNRYKTTELFLDCMRNMFQTLDRNGMYIPAELEVEHHLVSDFADGLMQAGTVFPLIRWCNPGNSREKRAEHKNREKKYGVEKRTQVGIGRWYAKLEANRPKEEKVYDEKNNTYKVKTYSYEELVADDIRAIQTFNAQPHPNQKRYPGMSRWDVLCAHQNPNLAPWDKAVLYRFIGQHTETTIRQNTYCTVMYNQYGLPSPEIIEKLEPRNYKVDAYYLPDADGTINEVYIYQNGRYIATCKPVARYNENTAEQTEYDKAAYTEQSKYVAQFDKMMKDGKIKRVGILAKEEAKLITEVQAEAVPLPTQAEEEDYSAYMDISAFEHDAVAKI
;
A
#
# COMPACT_ATOMS: atom_id res chain seq x y z
N MET A 1 61.32 -16.23 -35.71
CA MET A 1 61.94 -15.07 -35.01
C MET A 1 61.50 -15.08 -33.56
N GLU A 2 62.38 -14.76 -32.62
CA GLU A 2 62.11 -14.84 -31.17
C GLU A 2 62.94 -13.81 -30.39
N TYR A 3 62.57 -13.57 -29.13
CA TYR A 3 63.36 -12.75 -28.21
C TYR A 3 64.28 -13.63 -27.37
N TYR A 4 65.58 -13.31 -27.36
CA TYR A 4 66.55 -13.88 -26.41
C TYR A 4 66.90 -12.81 -25.37
N GLY A 5 66.34 -12.94 -24.17
CA GLY A 5 66.35 -11.85 -23.19
C GLY A 5 65.60 -10.61 -23.72
N LYS A 6 66.31 -9.48 -23.86
CA LYS A 6 65.76 -8.21 -24.40
C LYS A 6 66.04 -7.99 -25.89
N ILE A 7 66.72 -8.93 -26.56
CA ILE A 7 67.26 -8.77 -27.92
C ILE A 7 66.37 -9.52 -28.91
N LEU A 8 65.90 -8.83 -29.95
CA LEU A 8 65.13 -9.45 -31.03
C LEU A 8 66.07 -10.25 -31.94
N CYS A 9 65.81 -11.55 -32.03
CA CYS A 9 66.66 -12.49 -32.74
C CYS A 9 65.92 -13.24 -33.84
N ILE A 10 66.67 -13.65 -34.85
CA ILE A 10 66.21 -14.57 -35.89
C ILE A 10 67.08 -15.83 -35.89
N SER A 11 66.45 -16.98 -36.08
CA SER A 11 67.17 -18.25 -36.06
C SER A 11 68.04 -18.38 -37.32
N TYR A 12 69.18 -19.05 -37.20
CA TYR A 12 70.03 -19.39 -38.34
C TYR A 12 69.26 -20.13 -39.43
N ASN A 13 68.37 -21.03 -39.03
CA ASN A 13 67.52 -21.77 -39.95
C ASN A 13 66.63 -20.78 -40.72
N ASP A 14 65.91 -19.88 -40.06
CA ASP A 14 65.06 -18.87 -40.73
C ASP A 14 65.83 -17.95 -41.67
N LEU A 15 67.09 -17.60 -41.34
CA LEU A 15 67.92 -16.76 -42.18
C LEU A 15 68.33 -17.44 -43.49
N THR A 16 68.56 -18.75 -43.44
CA THR A 16 69.18 -19.50 -44.53
C THR A 16 68.21 -20.42 -45.27
N TYR A 17 67.00 -20.59 -44.75
CA TYR A 17 66.01 -21.46 -45.36
C TYR A 17 65.49 -20.87 -46.66
N ASP A 18 65.58 -21.66 -47.72
CA ASP A 18 65.08 -21.35 -49.04
C ASP A 18 63.66 -21.92 -49.16
N ASP A 19 62.66 -21.05 -49.18
CA ASP A 19 61.26 -21.44 -49.32
C ASP A 19 60.84 -21.53 -50.80
N ARG A 20 61.77 -21.34 -51.75
CA ARG A 20 61.48 -21.50 -53.19
C ARG A 20 61.17 -22.96 -53.53
N PRO A 21 60.23 -23.21 -54.47
CA PRO A 21 59.84 -24.56 -54.84
C PRO A 21 60.98 -25.29 -55.55
N VAL A 22 61.01 -26.61 -55.39
CA VAL A 22 61.88 -27.47 -56.21
C VAL A 22 61.11 -27.88 -57.46
N MET A 23 61.73 -27.80 -58.62
CA MET A 23 61.10 -28.24 -59.87
C MET A 23 61.19 -29.77 -59.97
N VAL A 24 60.05 -30.45 -59.89
CA VAL A 24 59.94 -31.91 -60.06
C VAL A 24 59.02 -32.17 -61.25
N ASN A 25 59.56 -32.81 -62.30
CA ASN A 25 58.83 -33.10 -63.55
C ASN A 25 58.16 -31.86 -64.19
N GLY A 26 58.83 -30.71 -64.15
CA GLY A 26 58.33 -29.46 -64.74
C GLY A 26 57.24 -28.74 -63.92
N LYS A 27 56.86 -29.26 -62.75
CA LYS A 27 55.93 -28.61 -61.82
C LYS A 27 56.67 -28.15 -60.56
N ALA A 28 56.28 -26.99 -60.05
CA ALA A 28 56.82 -26.43 -58.81
C ALA A 28 56.28 -27.22 -57.61
N ASP A 29 57.16 -27.90 -56.88
CA ASP A 29 56.86 -28.60 -55.64
C ASP A 29 57.17 -27.71 -54.42
N TYR A 30 56.11 -27.34 -53.70
CA TYR A 30 56.15 -26.51 -52.49
C TYR A 30 56.07 -27.34 -51.20
N SER A 31 56.18 -28.68 -51.27
CA SER A 31 56.09 -29.57 -50.10
C SER A 31 57.10 -29.27 -48.99
N ARG A 32 58.22 -28.62 -49.33
CA ARG A 32 59.26 -28.17 -48.40
C ARG A 32 59.24 -26.67 -48.12
N SER A 33 58.35 -25.93 -48.76
CA SER A 33 58.17 -24.48 -48.56
C SER A 33 57.28 -24.24 -47.35
N ARG A 34 57.65 -23.29 -46.49
CA ARG A 34 56.84 -22.93 -45.33
C ARG A 34 55.79 -21.91 -45.71
N THR A 35 54.62 -21.96 -45.07
CA THR A 35 53.63 -20.89 -45.15
C THR A 35 54.19 -19.63 -44.49
N LEU A 36 54.16 -18.50 -45.20
CA LEU A 36 54.63 -17.21 -44.71
C LEU A 36 53.43 -16.26 -44.61
N LYS A 37 53.34 -15.51 -43.51
CA LYS A 37 52.25 -14.54 -43.26
C LYS A 37 50.82 -15.14 -43.37
N GLY A 38 50.65 -16.44 -43.14
CA GLY A 38 49.36 -17.13 -43.29
C GLY A 38 48.93 -17.39 -44.73
N VAL A 39 49.83 -17.19 -45.69
CA VAL A 39 49.59 -17.28 -47.14
C VAL A 39 50.34 -18.47 -47.73
N HIS A 40 49.73 -19.15 -48.71
CA HIS A 40 50.32 -20.32 -49.36
C HIS A 40 51.53 -19.92 -50.24
N PRO A 41 52.67 -20.65 -50.20
CA PRO A 41 53.91 -20.27 -50.89
C PRO A 41 53.77 -19.96 -52.38
N SER A 42 52.83 -20.63 -53.08
CA SER A 42 52.57 -20.43 -54.50
C SER A 42 52.04 -19.04 -54.87
N THR A 43 51.65 -18.23 -53.90
CA THR A 43 51.10 -16.88 -54.10
C THR A 43 52.08 -15.78 -53.70
N LEU A 44 53.30 -16.15 -53.30
CA LEU A 44 54.36 -15.23 -52.89
C LEU A 44 55.39 -15.07 -54.01
N SER A 45 56.04 -13.91 -54.06
CA SER A 45 57.08 -13.62 -55.04
C SER A 45 58.34 -14.47 -54.82
N GLU A 46 59.14 -14.70 -55.87
CA GLU A 46 60.42 -15.43 -55.74
C GLU A 46 61.37 -14.74 -54.74
N GLU A 47 61.32 -13.40 -54.66
CA GLU A 47 62.11 -12.61 -53.71
C GLU A 47 61.70 -12.84 -52.25
N GLU A 48 60.40 -13.03 -51.96
CA GLU A 48 59.88 -13.36 -50.63
C GLU A 48 60.22 -14.79 -50.22
N LEU A 49 60.23 -15.73 -51.17
CA LEU A 49 60.55 -17.13 -50.91
C LEU A 49 62.05 -17.37 -50.75
N ALA A 50 62.89 -16.58 -51.41
CA ALA A 50 64.35 -16.70 -51.35
C ALA A 50 64.89 -16.61 -49.90
N PRO A 51 66.04 -17.24 -49.60
CA PRO A 51 66.65 -17.16 -48.28
C PRO A 51 67.19 -15.74 -48.04
N ILE A 52 67.07 -15.24 -46.81
CA ILE A 52 67.53 -13.90 -46.45
C ILE A 52 69.05 -13.80 -46.62
N LEU A 53 69.78 -14.84 -46.21
CA LEU A 53 71.22 -15.01 -46.45
C LEU A 53 71.53 -16.42 -46.93
N SER A 54 72.57 -16.54 -47.77
CA SER A 54 73.14 -17.85 -48.05
C SER A 54 73.99 -18.34 -46.87
N VAL A 55 74.07 -19.66 -46.69
CA VAL A 55 74.90 -20.30 -45.64
C VAL A 55 76.37 -19.81 -45.67
N PRO A 56 77.05 -19.68 -46.83
CA PRO A 56 78.41 -19.13 -46.87
C PRO A 56 78.48 -17.67 -46.40
N ASN A 57 77.47 -16.86 -46.74
CA ASN A 57 77.45 -15.44 -46.36
C ASN A 57 77.20 -15.26 -44.86
N TYR A 58 76.32 -16.07 -44.27
CA TYR A 58 76.15 -16.13 -42.81
C TYR A 58 77.48 -16.44 -42.10
N LYS A 59 78.19 -17.51 -42.53
CA LYS A 59 79.47 -17.90 -41.93
C LYS A 59 80.52 -16.78 -42.05
N LYS A 60 80.57 -16.08 -43.19
CA LYS A 60 81.48 -14.95 -43.41
C LYS A 60 81.17 -13.76 -42.50
N LEU A 61 79.90 -13.35 -42.39
CA LEU A 61 79.49 -12.24 -41.54
C LEU A 61 79.69 -12.55 -40.05
N ALA A 62 79.40 -13.78 -39.63
CA ALA A 62 79.65 -14.24 -38.26
C ALA A 62 81.15 -14.25 -37.93
N ALA A 63 82.00 -14.77 -38.83
CA ALA A 63 83.45 -14.79 -38.64
C ALA A 63 84.07 -13.38 -38.58
N LYS A 64 83.52 -12.43 -39.33
CA LYS A 64 83.92 -11.02 -39.31
C LYS A 64 83.34 -10.21 -38.16
N LYS A 65 82.47 -10.80 -37.33
CA LYS A 65 81.71 -10.11 -36.27
C LYS A 65 80.82 -8.96 -36.79
N GLU A 66 80.40 -9.03 -38.05
CA GLU A 66 79.45 -8.08 -38.66
C GLU A 66 77.98 -8.42 -38.32
N ILE A 67 77.74 -9.59 -37.73
CA ILE A 67 76.46 -9.96 -37.11
C ILE A 67 76.72 -10.49 -35.70
N ASN A 68 75.87 -10.15 -34.74
CA ASN A 68 75.99 -10.62 -33.38
C ASN A 68 75.19 -11.92 -33.19
N VAL A 69 75.90 -13.03 -32.94
CA VAL A 69 75.29 -14.33 -32.63
C VAL A 69 75.10 -14.43 -31.13
N VAL A 70 73.88 -14.16 -30.67
CA VAL A 70 73.52 -14.04 -29.26
C VAL A 70 73.52 -15.40 -28.55
N ARG A 71 73.20 -16.46 -29.28
CA ARG A 71 73.25 -17.84 -28.80
C ARG A 71 73.97 -18.71 -29.83
N PRO A 72 75.12 -19.33 -29.51
CA PRO A 72 75.79 -20.26 -30.41
C PRO A 72 75.02 -21.60 -30.44
N GLY A 73 74.73 -22.10 -31.64
CA GLY A 73 74.13 -23.44 -31.82
C GLY A 73 75.15 -24.54 -31.54
N LYS A 74 75.13 -25.11 -30.33
CA LYS A 74 76.09 -26.15 -29.87
C LYS A 74 75.44 -27.54 -29.72
N GLY A 75 74.95 -28.12 -30.82
CA GLY A 75 74.48 -29.52 -30.86
C GLY A 75 72.95 -29.73 -30.73
N LEU A 76 72.53 -31.01 -30.68
CA LEU A 76 71.14 -31.47 -30.89
C LEU A 76 70.12 -30.67 -30.05
N GLY A 77 69.17 -30.01 -30.73
CA GLY A 77 68.12 -29.20 -30.11
C GLY A 77 68.45 -27.72 -29.85
N SER A 78 69.69 -27.28 -30.08
CA SER A 78 70.09 -25.86 -29.96
C SER A 78 70.41 -25.23 -31.33
N TYR A 79 69.60 -24.26 -31.73
CA TYR A 79 69.82 -23.44 -32.94
C TYR A 79 70.50 -22.11 -32.59
N ALA A 80 71.24 -21.58 -33.57
CA ALA A 80 71.89 -20.29 -33.41
C ALA A 80 70.88 -19.14 -33.58
N LEU A 81 71.03 -18.10 -32.77
CA LEU A 81 70.23 -16.88 -32.81
C LEU A 81 71.09 -15.68 -33.16
N VAL A 82 70.60 -14.88 -34.10
CA VAL A 82 71.28 -13.68 -34.59
C VAL A 82 70.45 -12.45 -34.23
N GLU A 83 71.09 -11.46 -33.63
CA GLU A 83 70.47 -10.18 -33.33
C GLU A 83 70.17 -9.39 -34.61
N ILE A 84 68.90 -9.12 -34.87
CA ILE A 84 68.44 -8.47 -36.11
C ILE A 84 69.02 -7.05 -36.24
N ALA A 85 69.12 -6.31 -35.13
CA ALA A 85 69.60 -4.92 -35.12
C ALA A 85 71.05 -4.78 -35.62
N THR A 86 71.86 -5.82 -35.46
CA THR A 86 73.28 -5.82 -35.89
C THR A 86 73.46 -6.19 -37.36
N MET A 87 72.41 -6.68 -38.03
CA MET A 87 72.53 -7.11 -39.42
C MET A 87 72.60 -5.93 -40.40
N PRO A 88 73.33 -6.04 -41.51
CA PRO A 88 73.32 -5.03 -42.57
C PRO A 88 71.90 -4.69 -43.07
N LEU A 89 71.64 -3.41 -43.37
CA LEU A 89 70.32 -2.88 -43.76
C LEU A 89 69.61 -3.70 -44.83
N ARG A 90 70.33 -4.10 -45.89
CA ARG A 90 69.80 -4.95 -46.97
C ARG A 90 69.18 -6.26 -46.49
N PHE A 91 69.66 -6.84 -45.38
CA PHE A 91 69.10 -8.06 -44.81
C PHE A 91 67.95 -7.77 -43.85
N GLN A 92 67.98 -6.62 -43.16
CA GLN A 92 66.84 -6.16 -42.36
C GLN A 92 65.62 -5.90 -43.25
N GLU A 93 65.81 -5.30 -44.43
CA GLU A 93 64.75 -5.09 -45.42
C GLU A 93 64.19 -6.42 -45.96
N ARG A 94 65.04 -7.41 -46.23
CA ARG A 94 64.58 -8.75 -46.63
C ARG A 94 63.86 -9.51 -45.52
N ILE A 95 64.27 -9.32 -44.26
CA ILE A 95 63.54 -9.85 -43.09
C ILE A 95 62.14 -9.21 -43.02
N LYS A 96 62.06 -7.89 -43.19
CA LYS A 96 60.79 -7.14 -43.21
C LYS A 96 59.90 -7.58 -44.37
N LEU A 97 60.47 -7.81 -45.55
CA LEU A 97 59.76 -8.32 -46.71
C LEU A 97 59.23 -9.74 -46.45
N LYS A 98 60.05 -10.65 -45.90
CA LYS A 98 59.70 -12.06 -45.71
C LYS A 98 58.77 -12.32 -44.53
N TYR A 99 58.93 -11.57 -43.43
CA TYR A 99 58.22 -11.82 -42.16
C TYR A 99 57.37 -10.65 -41.64
N GLY A 100 57.37 -9.47 -42.28
CA GLY A 100 56.56 -8.31 -41.88
C GLY A 100 57.24 -7.31 -40.93
N ASP A 101 56.56 -6.20 -40.59
CA ASP A 101 57.04 -5.14 -39.70
C ASP A 101 56.61 -5.40 -38.23
N MET A 102 57.46 -6.09 -37.46
CA MET A 102 57.18 -6.55 -36.09
C MET A 102 57.07 -5.44 -35.02
N LYS A 103 57.16 -4.15 -35.39
CA LYS A 103 57.00 -3.05 -34.42
C LYS A 103 55.57 -2.94 -33.88
N GLU A 104 54.58 -3.19 -34.74
CA GLU A 104 53.17 -3.20 -34.32
C GLU A 104 52.88 -4.36 -33.36
N ASP A 105 53.56 -5.50 -33.52
CA ASP A 105 53.33 -6.70 -32.70
C ASP A 105 53.83 -6.56 -31.27
N VAL A 106 54.80 -5.69 -31.01
CA VAL A 106 55.26 -5.41 -29.62
C VAL A 106 54.20 -4.64 -28.85
N ILE A 107 53.59 -3.64 -29.46
CA ILE A 107 52.53 -2.83 -28.83
C ILE A 107 51.25 -3.65 -28.67
N ARG A 108 50.90 -4.45 -29.69
CA ARG A 108 49.76 -5.38 -29.64
C ARG A 108 49.91 -6.38 -28.50
N ASN A 109 51.00 -7.14 -28.47
CA ASN A 109 51.22 -8.17 -27.44
C ASN A 109 51.25 -7.59 -26.02
N TRP A 110 51.80 -6.38 -25.85
CA TRP A 110 51.80 -5.71 -24.55
C TRP A 110 50.39 -5.32 -24.12
N LEU A 111 49.60 -4.68 -25.00
CA LEU A 111 48.21 -4.29 -24.71
C LEU A 111 47.33 -5.51 -24.43
N GLY A 112 47.48 -6.59 -25.19
CA GLY A 112 46.76 -7.85 -24.94
C GLY A 112 47.10 -8.47 -23.57
N SER A 113 48.37 -8.41 -23.15
CA SER A 113 48.80 -8.97 -21.86
C SER A 113 48.40 -8.12 -20.64
N HIS A 114 48.23 -6.80 -20.83
CA HIS A 114 47.95 -5.84 -19.75
C HIS A 114 46.50 -5.32 -19.77
N TYR A 115 45.67 -5.83 -20.69
CA TYR A 115 44.25 -5.52 -20.72
C TYR A 115 43.52 -6.31 -19.63
N HIS A 116 42.92 -5.59 -18.70
CA HIS A 116 42.03 -6.12 -17.68
C HIS A 116 40.81 -5.23 -17.58
N ILE A 117 39.64 -5.83 -17.36
CA ILE A 117 38.42 -5.06 -17.13
C ILE A 117 38.60 -4.25 -15.85
N ASP A 118 38.45 -2.93 -15.97
CA ASP A 118 38.54 -2.02 -14.84
C ASP A 118 37.29 -2.14 -13.96
N ALA A 119 37.47 -2.78 -12.80
CA ALA A 119 36.42 -2.93 -11.80
C ALA A 119 35.91 -1.58 -11.28
N LYS A 120 36.77 -0.55 -11.21
CA LYS A 120 36.38 0.80 -10.77
C LYS A 120 35.51 1.49 -11.82
N ALA A 121 35.85 1.35 -13.11
CA ALA A 121 35.01 1.83 -14.20
C ALA A 121 33.62 1.18 -14.18
N ARG A 122 33.58 -0.14 -13.98
CA ARG A 122 32.30 -0.87 -13.89
C ARG A 122 31.46 -0.41 -12.71
N ASP A 123 32.05 -0.26 -11.53
CA ASP A 123 31.35 0.23 -10.33
C ASP A 123 30.84 1.66 -10.54
N PHE A 124 31.66 2.54 -11.12
CA PHE A 124 31.29 3.91 -11.45
C PHE A 124 30.06 3.99 -12.36
N TYR A 125 30.08 3.35 -13.54
CA TYR A 125 28.95 3.44 -14.48
C TYR A 125 27.69 2.74 -13.98
N THR A 126 27.83 1.71 -13.13
CA THR A 126 26.68 1.03 -12.51
C THR A 126 26.02 1.91 -11.45
N ARG A 127 26.82 2.69 -10.70
CA ARG A 127 26.33 3.63 -9.67
C ARG A 127 25.95 4.99 -10.23
N PHE A 128 26.41 5.34 -11.42
CA PHE A 128 26.10 6.61 -12.04
C PHE A 128 24.59 6.81 -12.16
N ARG A 129 24.14 8.01 -11.82
CA ARG A 129 22.76 8.45 -11.95
C ARG A 129 22.76 9.77 -12.70
N PHE A 130 21.81 9.93 -13.62
CA PHE A 130 21.52 11.23 -14.21
C PHE A 130 20.80 12.12 -13.18
N ASP A 131 20.69 13.43 -13.46
CA ASP A 131 20.04 14.40 -12.55
C ASP A 131 18.58 14.06 -12.21
N ASN A 132 17.90 13.28 -13.06
CA ASN A 132 16.54 12.81 -12.84
C ASN A 132 16.46 11.48 -12.05
N GLY A 133 17.59 10.92 -11.65
CA GLY A 133 17.70 9.64 -10.93
C GLY A 133 17.78 8.40 -11.83
N ASP A 134 17.72 8.54 -13.16
CA ASP A 134 17.82 7.39 -14.07
C ASP A 134 19.23 6.80 -14.12
N THR A 135 19.31 5.50 -14.42
CA THR A 135 20.57 4.77 -14.60
C THR A 135 21.02 4.75 -16.06
N LEU A 136 22.31 4.54 -16.30
CA LEU A 136 22.79 4.20 -17.65
C LEU A 136 22.20 2.85 -18.12
N PRO A 137 21.85 2.70 -19.40
CA PRO A 137 21.43 1.41 -19.94
C PRO A 137 22.55 0.36 -19.80
N PRO A 138 22.24 -0.92 -19.53
CA PRO A 138 23.24 -1.97 -19.34
C PRO A 138 24.23 -2.11 -20.50
N GLU A 139 23.77 -1.94 -21.73
CA GLU A 139 24.60 -1.99 -22.93
C GLU A 139 25.68 -0.89 -22.92
N HIS A 140 25.29 0.34 -22.54
CA HIS A 140 26.23 1.45 -22.44
C HIS A 140 27.14 1.36 -21.22
N ILE A 141 26.69 0.76 -20.11
CA ILE A 141 27.56 0.45 -18.97
C ILE A 141 28.69 -0.48 -19.43
N GLN A 142 28.37 -1.54 -20.18
CA GLN A 142 29.36 -2.46 -20.72
C GLN A 142 30.30 -1.76 -21.71
N GLU A 143 29.73 -1.03 -22.67
CA GLU A 143 30.50 -0.24 -23.65
C GLU A 143 31.50 0.71 -22.97
N TYR A 144 31.04 1.49 -21.99
CA TYR A 144 31.88 2.48 -21.30
C TYR A 144 32.90 1.84 -20.38
N THR A 145 32.56 0.71 -19.75
CA THR A 145 33.52 -0.07 -18.95
C THR A 145 34.65 -0.59 -19.82
N VAL A 146 34.33 -1.20 -20.97
CA VAL A 146 35.32 -1.71 -21.91
C VAL A 146 36.18 -0.57 -22.46
N ASN A 147 35.56 0.53 -22.90
CA ASN A 147 36.28 1.70 -23.39
C ASN A 147 37.23 2.31 -22.34
N ALA A 148 36.78 2.43 -21.08
CA ALA A 148 37.62 2.90 -19.98
C ALA A 148 38.79 1.95 -19.72
N SER A 149 38.54 0.63 -19.75
CA SER A 149 39.56 -0.40 -19.54
C SER A 149 40.66 -0.36 -20.61
N VAL A 150 40.28 -0.11 -21.87
CA VAL A 150 41.24 0.05 -22.97
C VAL A 150 42.04 1.36 -22.82
N ILE A 151 41.39 2.48 -22.46
CA ILE A 151 42.10 3.75 -22.23
C ILE A 151 43.09 3.62 -21.07
N GLU A 152 42.70 2.96 -19.98
CA GLU A 152 43.54 2.72 -18.82
C GLU A 152 44.77 1.85 -19.16
N ALA A 153 44.58 0.79 -19.96
CA ALA A 153 45.69 -0.01 -20.47
C ALA A 153 46.68 0.82 -21.32
N VAL A 154 46.15 1.74 -22.14
CA VAL A 154 46.97 2.65 -22.96
C VAL A 154 47.69 3.68 -22.10
N MET A 155 47.06 4.21 -21.06
CA MET A 155 47.70 5.13 -20.12
C MET A 155 48.86 4.44 -19.39
N ARG A 156 48.69 3.20 -18.93
CA ARG A 156 49.77 2.40 -18.35
C ARG A 156 50.91 2.14 -19.33
N ALA A 157 50.60 1.86 -20.60
CA ALA A 157 51.61 1.73 -21.65
C ALA A 157 52.44 3.01 -21.78
N MET A 158 51.79 4.18 -21.74
CA MET A 158 52.46 5.47 -21.85
C MET A 158 53.31 5.83 -20.63
N GLU A 159 52.96 5.34 -19.44
CA GLU A 159 53.71 5.57 -18.20
C GLU A 159 54.93 4.64 -18.05
N ASP A 160 54.93 3.45 -18.67
CA ASP A 160 56.08 2.56 -18.69
C ASP A 160 57.19 3.11 -19.61
N ALA A 161 58.09 3.87 -19.01
CA ALA A 161 59.24 4.48 -19.69
C ALA A 161 60.18 3.45 -20.36
N THR A 162 60.18 2.19 -19.90
CA THR A 162 61.01 1.13 -20.50
C THR A 162 60.36 0.52 -21.74
N PHE A 163 59.05 0.30 -21.69
CA PHE A 163 58.24 -0.10 -22.85
C PHE A 163 58.26 0.99 -23.93
N MET A 164 58.04 2.26 -23.55
CA MET A 164 58.03 3.38 -24.48
C MET A 164 59.39 3.60 -25.16
N ARG A 165 60.52 3.44 -24.45
CA ARG A 165 61.85 3.46 -25.08
C ARG A 165 62.05 2.33 -26.10
N LYS A 166 61.52 1.14 -25.82
CA LYS A 166 61.64 -0.06 -26.68
C LYS A 166 60.73 0.00 -27.90
N ALA A 167 59.50 0.49 -27.74
CA ALA A 167 58.51 0.60 -28.80
C ALA A 167 58.78 1.81 -29.72
N MET A 168 59.22 2.96 -29.16
CA MET A 168 59.20 4.26 -29.86
C MET A 168 60.60 4.86 -30.16
N LYS A 169 61.70 4.08 -30.03
CA LYS A 169 63.09 4.53 -30.30
C LYS A 169 63.46 5.89 -29.66
N ALA A 170 63.08 6.10 -28.39
CA ALA A 170 63.37 7.33 -27.64
C ALA A 170 62.77 8.64 -28.21
N GLY A 171 61.79 8.56 -29.12
CA GLY A 171 61.02 9.71 -29.64
C GLY A 171 59.70 9.97 -28.88
N PRO A 172 58.97 11.07 -29.21
CA PRO A 172 57.66 11.36 -28.63
C PRO A 172 56.61 10.29 -29.00
N VAL A 173 55.56 10.15 -28.18
CA VAL A 173 54.50 9.14 -28.33
C VAL A 173 53.84 9.20 -29.72
N ASN A 174 53.95 8.13 -30.51
CA ASN A 174 53.27 8.01 -31.79
C ASN A 174 51.82 7.52 -31.61
N TRP A 175 50.88 8.45 -31.63
CA TRP A 175 49.44 8.17 -31.51
C TRP A 175 48.87 7.36 -32.69
N GLY A 176 49.54 7.37 -33.86
CA GLY A 176 49.15 6.54 -35.00
C GLY A 176 49.36 5.05 -34.74
N GLU A 177 50.48 4.68 -34.13
CA GLU A 177 50.79 3.30 -33.78
C GLU A 177 49.90 2.76 -32.66
N LEU A 178 49.60 3.59 -31.63
CA LEU A 178 48.66 3.23 -30.57
C LEU A 178 47.23 3.03 -31.12
N ALA A 179 46.77 3.92 -32.01
CA ALA A 179 45.46 3.77 -32.63
C ALA A 179 45.39 2.53 -33.55
N GLY A 180 46.47 2.20 -34.26
CA GLY A 180 46.58 0.98 -35.05
C GLY A 180 46.56 -0.30 -34.21
N ALA A 181 47.24 -0.31 -33.06
CA ALA A 181 47.22 -1.45 -32.14
C ALA A 181 45.83 -1.67 -31.52
N ILE A 182 45.12 -0.60 -31.16
CA ILE A 182 43.77 -0.67 -30.59
C ILE A 182 42.74 -1.07 -31.65
N SER A 183 42.91 -0.68 -32.91
CA SER A 183 42.04 -1.12 -34.00
C SER A 183 41.98 -2.65 -34.15
N TYR A 184 43.07 -3.35 -33.84
CA TYR A 184 43.12 -4.82 -33.86
C TYR A 184 42.21 -5.43 -32.78
N TYR A 185 42.18 -4.82 -31.60
CA TYR A 185 41.41 -5.29 -30.45
C TYR A 185 39.95 -4.80 -30.41
N GLN A 186 39.48 -4.06 -31.42
CA GLN A 186 38.06 -3.69 -31.52
C GLN A 186 37.15 -4.91 -31.57
N ALA A 187 37.51 -5.93 -32.35
CA ALA A 187 36.74 -7.16 -32.47
C ALA A 187 36.90 -8.09 -31.25
N GLU A 188 38.09 -8.09 -30.63
CA GLU A 188 38.41 -8.98 -29.51
C GLU A 188 37.87 -8.47 -28.17
N PHE A 189 37.99 -7.16 -27.90
CA PHE A 189 37.52 -6.55 -26.66
C PHE A 189 36.13 -5.93 -26.78
N GLY A 190 35.64 -5.66 -28.00
CA GLY A 190 34.32 -5.07 -28.24
C GLY A 190 34.22 -3.58 -27.94
N HIS A 191 35.33 -2.84 -28.01
CA HIS A 191 35.37 -1.41 -27.67
C HIS A 191 34.96 -0.50 -28.84
N THR A 192 34.41 0.68 -28.56
CA THR A 192 33.90 1.65 -29.56
C THR A 192 34.78 2.90 -29.70
N LEU A 193 36.03 2.85 -29.19
CA LEU A 193 37.00 3.95 -29.30
C LEU A 193 37.36 4.29 -30.77
N PRO A 194 37.63 5.58 -31.07
CA PRO A 194 37.92 6.03 -32.42
C PRO A 194 39.31 5.56 -32.90
N VAL A 195 39.39 5.10 -34.15
CA VAL A 195 40.65 4.62 -34.79
C VAL A 195 41.50 5.75 -35.37
N SER A 196 40.92 6.95 -35.54
CA SER A 196 41.69 8.12 -35.97
C SER A 196 42.61 8.61 -34.85
N SER A 197 43.92 8.65 -35.13
CA SER A 197 44.98 9.10 -34.20
C SER A 197 44.61 10.39 -33.43
N ASN A 198 44.13 11.43 -34.13
CA ASN A 198 43.77 12.70 -33.51
C ASN A 198 42.53 12.59 -32.61
N ARG A 199 41.50 11.83 -33.02
CA ARG A 199 40.29 11.63 -32.22
C ARG A 199 40.56 10.73 -31.01
N PHE A 200 41.42 9.73 -31.17
CA PHE A 200 41.85 8.84 -30.10
C PHE A 200 42.66 9.61 -29.05
N LYS A 201 43.66 10.38 -29.49
CA LYS A 201 44.44 11.28 -28.61
C LYS A 201 43.53 12.22 -27.82
N LYS A 202 42.56 12.85 -28.50
CA LYS A 202 41.59 13.72 -27.83
C LYS A 202 40.81 12.97 -26.76
N ARG A 203 40.28 11.79 -27.09
CA ARG A 203 39.49 10.96 -26.16
C ARG A 203 40.30 10.51 -24.93
N VAL A 204 41.55 10.11 -25.10
CA VAL A 204 42.45 9.74 -24.00
C VAL A 204 42.76 10.96 -23.12
N ASN A 205 43.02 12.12 -23.72
CA ASN A 205 43.24 13.35 -22.96
C ASN A 205 42.00 13.81 -22.18
N ASP A 206 40.81 13.72 -22.79
CA ASP A 206 39.53 14.06 -22.15
C ASP A 206 39.27 13.13 -20.95
N PHE A 207 39.61 11.85 -21.08
CA PHE A 207 39.55 10.86 -20.00
C PHE A 207 40.56 11.15 -18.90
N LYS A 208 41.79 11.52 -19.25
CA LYS A 208 42.81 11.91 -18.27
C LYS A 208 42.40 13.16 -17.47
N ALA A 209 41.69 14.10 -18.10
CA ALA A 209 41.25 15.34 -17.45
C ALA A 209 39.98 15.16 -16.59
N ASN A 210 38.98 14.42 -17.07
CA ASN A 210 37.65 14.35 -16.44
C ASN A 210 37.26 12.95 -15.94
N GLY A 211 38.16 11.97 -16.02
CA GLY A 211 37.92 10.59 -15.58
C GLY A 211 36.82 9.88 -16.37
N TYR A 212 36.10 8.97 -15.68
CA TYR A 212 35.06 8.12 -16.25
C TYR A 212 33.88 8.91 -16.83
N GLU A 213 33.53 10.08 -16.29
CA GLU A 213 32.43 10.91 -16.81
C GLU A 213 32.63 11.34 -18.27
N SER A 214 33.88 11.49 -18.71
CA SER A 214 34.22 11.87 -20.10
C SER A 214 33.69 10.90 -21.17
N LEU A 215 33.46 9.63 -20.81
CA LEU A 215 32.96 8.61 -21.73
C LEU A 215 31.44 8.62 -21.85
N ILE A 216 30.74 9.20 -20.86
CA ILE A 216 29.28 9.31 -20.87
C ILE A 216 28.88 10.31 -21.94
N SER A 217 28.07 9.83 -22.89
CA SER A 217 27.57 10.66 -23.98
C SER A 217 26.66 11.77 -23.44
N ARG A 218 27.00 13.03 -23.71
CA ARG A 218 26.12 14.20 -23.45
C ARG A 218 24.81 14.18 -24.24
N LYS A 219 24.61 13.18 -25.12
CA LYS A 219 23.33 12.96 -25.82
C LYS A 219 22.30 12.28 -24.94
N PHE A 220 22.72 11.58 -23.86
CA PHE A 220 21.79 11.17 -22.82
C PHE A 220 21.17 12.41 -22.20
N MET A 221 19.86 12.35 -21.92
CA MET A 221 19.09 13.50 -21.43
C MET A 221 18.94 14.68 -22.39
N ASN A 222 19.32 14.55 -23.68
CA ASN A 222 19.18 15.65 -24.62
C ASN A 222 17.71 15.86 -25.03
N GLN A 223 17.05 16.80 -24.35
CA GLN A 223 15.68 17.24 -24.62
C GLN A 223 15.51 17.76 -26.06
N ASN A 224 16.56 18.32 -26.68
CA ASN A 224 16.52 18.90 -28.03
C ASN A 224 16.28 17.87 -29.16
N ARG A 225 16.25 16.56 -28.84
CA ARG A 225 15.89 15.47 -29.78
C ARG A 225 14.42 15.05 -29.66
N ARG A 226 13.68 15.51 -28.64
CA ARG A 226 12.27 15.15 -28.47
C ARG A 226 11.46 15.88 -29.54
N LYS A 227 10.84 15.13 -30.46
CA LYS A 227 9.97 15.71 -31.50
C LYS A 227 8.70 16.33 -30.92
N VAL A 228 8.17 15.76 -29.85
CA VAL A 228 6.95 16.22 -29.18
C VAL A 228 7.35 17.05 -27.97
N THR A 229 7.04 18.34 -28.02
CA THR A 229 7.21 19.28 -26.90
C THR A 229 6.11 19.11 -25.87
N TYR A 230 6.23 19.82 -24.74
CA TYR A 230 5.19 19.84 -23.72
C TYR A 230 3.86 20.37 -24.27
N ASP A 231 3.90 21.42 -25.08
CA ASP A 231 2.70 22.07 -25.62
C ASP A 231 1.99 21.15 -26.62
N ILE A 232 2.73 20.41 -27.44
CA ILE A 232 2.15 19.39 -28.33
C ILE A 232 1.50 18.28 -27.50
N GLU A 233 2.16 17.78 -26.46
CA GLU A 233 1.60 16.75 -25.57
C GLU A 233 0.28 17.23 -24.91
N ARG A 234 0.22 18.51 -24.51
CA ARG A 234 -1.00 19.13 -23.98
C ARG A 234 -2.08 19.31 -25.03
N LEU A 235 -1.72 19.71 -26.24
CA LEU A 235 -2.66 19.84 -27.35
C LEU A 235 -3.31 18.50 -27.69
N LEU A 236 -2.53 17.42 -27.78
CA LEU A 236 -3.04 16.07 -28.02
C LEU A 236 -4.05 15.63 -26.94
N LEU A 237 -3.76 15.94 -25.67
CA LEU A 237 -4.69 15.67 -24.56
C LEU A 237 -5.96 16.53 -24.62
N SER A 238 -5.85 17.76 -25.11
CA SER A 238 -6.98 18.69 -25.25
C SER A 238 -7.90 18.27 -26.39
N ILE A 239 -7.33 17.79 -27.50
CA ILE A 239 -8.11 17.18 -28.58
C ILE A 239 -8.82 15.91 -28.08
N ASP A 240 -8.15 15.05 -27.30
CA ASP A 240 -8.78 13.87 -26.70
C ASP A 240 -9.86 14.21 -25.65
N ALA A 241 -9.88 15.43 -25.11
CA ALA A 241 -10.83 15.88 -24.10
C ALA A 241 -12.26 16.12 -24.61
N GLN A 242 -12.50 15.94 -25.91
CA GLN A 242 -13.83 16.07 -26.53
C GLN A 242 -14.86 15.11 -25.90
N PRO A 243 -16.13 15.53 -25.74
CA PRO A 243 -17.19 14.72 -25.11
C PRO A 243 -17.43 13.35 -25.76
N GLU A 244 -17.18 13.24 -27.06
CA GLU A 244 -17.35 12.02 -27.86
C GLU A 244 -16.29 10.96 -27.59
N GLN A 245 -15.20 11.33 -26.89
CA GLN A 245 -14.03 10.48 -26.63
C GLN A 245 -13.45 9.89 -27.93
N PRO A 246 -12.85 10.73 -28.79
CA PRO A 246 -12.37 10.31 -30.10
C PRO A 246 -11.34 9.18 -30.02
N PHE A 247 -11.31 8.33 -31.05
CA PHE A 247 -10.26 7.31 -31.16
C PHE A 247 -8.88 7.96 -31.33
N ASN A 248 -7.82 7.27 -30.92
CA ASN A 248 -6.44 7.77 -31.08
C ASN A 248 -6.11 8.14 -32.55
N THR A 249 -6.73 7.47 -33.53
CA THR A 249 -6.60 7.80 -34.96
C THR A 249 -7.25 9.14 -35.29
N THR A 250 -8.44 9.41 -34.76
CA THR A 250 -9.15 10.68 -34.95
C THR A 250 -8.40 11.83 -34.29
N VAL A 251 -7.83 11.64 -33.10
CA VAL A 251 -6.98 12.66 -32.45
C VAL A 251 -5.74 12.98 -33.30
N TRP A 252 -5.15 11.95 -33.91
CA TRP A 252 -4.02 12.12 -34.83
C TRP A 252 -4.41 12.90 -36.11
N GLU A 253 -5.56 12.58 -36.72
CA GLU A 253 -6.09 13.29 -37.90
C GLU A 253 -6.33 14.78 -37.57
N GLN A 254 -7.06 15.05 -36.49
CA GLN A 254 -7.39 16.42 -36.06
C GLN A 254 -6.14 17.25 -35.74
N TYR A 255 -5.14 16.66 -35.06
CA TYR A 255 -3.88 17.35 -34.80
C TYR A 255 -3.15 17.72 -36.09
N ASN A 256 -3.05 16.79 -37.05
CA ASN A 256 -2.34 17.06 -38.31
C ASN A 256 -3.07 18.09 -39.17
N LEU A 257 -4.41 18.03 -39.24
CA LEU A 257 -5.22 19.04 -39.93
C LEU A 257 -5.03 20.44 -39.32
N PHE A 258 -4.96 20.53 -37.98
CA PHE A 258 -4.73 21.79 -37.27
C PHE A 258 -3.35 22.38 -37.60
N VAL A 259 -2.29 21.57 -37.50
CA VAL A 259 -0.92 22.03 -37.77
C VAL A 259 -0.71 22.38 -39.26
N GLN A 260 -1.50 21.79 -40.15
CA GLN A 260 -1.54 22.14 -41.58
C GLN A 260 -2.41 23.37 -41.90
N GLY A 261 -3.14 23.91 -40.92
CA GLY A 261 -4.02 25.08 -41.10
C GLY A 261 -5.39 24.76 -41.72
N GLU A 262 -5.77 23.48 -41.80
CA GLU A 262 -7.07 23.04 -42.31
C GLU A 262 -8.16 22.96 -41.23
N LEU A 263 -7.76 23.00 -39.96
CA LEU A 263 -8.64 22.96 -38.79
C LEU A 263 -8.25 24.06 -37.81
N GLU A 264 -9.24 24.74 -37.24
CA GLU A 264 -9.04 25.69 -36.14
C GLU A 264 -9.40 25.03 -34.82
N LEU A 265 -8.55 25.22 -33.80
CA LEU A 265 -8.79 24.77 -32.43
C LEU A 265 -8.83 26.00 -31.52
N TYR A 266 -9.75 26.01 -30.56
CA TYR A 266 -9.88 27.10 -29.60
C TYR A 266 -10.02 26.55 -28.18
N ASP A 267 -9.63 27.34 -27.20
CA ASP A 267 -9.87 27.06 -25.79
C ASP A 267 -11.31 27.48 -25.43
N PRO A 268 -12.18 26.57 -24.99
CA PRO A 268 -13.57 26.89 -24.66
C PRO A 268 -13.74 27.73 -23.39
N GLU A 269 -12.76 27.79 -22.49
CA GLU A 269 -12.81 28.62 -21.27
C GLU A 269 -12.41 30.08 -21.56
N THR A 270 -11.36 30.29 -22.35
CA THR A 270 -10.84 31.65 -22.65
C THR A 270 -11.34 32.22 -23.98
N GLY A 271 -11.78 31.36 -24.91
CA GLY A 271 -12.14 31.73 -26.28
C GLY A 271 -10.95 31.99 -27.20
N GLU A 272 -9.72 31.74 -26.74
CA GLU A 272 -8.50 31.97 -27.53
C GLU A 272 -8.34 30.88 -28.60
N VAL A 273 -8.14 31.30 -29.86
CA VAL A 273 -7.82 30.40 -30.98
C VAL A 273 -6.33 30.07 -30.94
N LEU A 274 -6.01 28.78 -30.96
CA LEU A 274 -4.63 28.28 -30.96
C LEU A 274 -3.97 28.58 -32.31
N ASN A 275 -2.73 29.04 -32.29
CA ASN A 275 -1.99 29.36 -33.51
C ASN A 275 -1.17 28.14 -33.98
N PRO A 276 -1.40 27.61 -35.20
CA PRO A 276 -0.60 26.51 -35.75
C PRO A 276 0.90 26.81 -35.82
N ALA A 277 1.30 28.08 -35.93
CA ALA A 277 2.71 28.50 -36.00
C ALA A 277 3.51 28.15 -34.73
N ASP A 278 2.84 27.99 -33.59
CA ASP A 278 3.46 27.60 -32.32
C ASP A 278 3.88 26.11 -32.32
N PHE A 279 3.41 25.34 -33.30
CA PHE A 279 3.62 23.89 -33.41
C PHE A 279 4.46 23.52 -34.65
N THR A 280 5.59 24.21 -34.82
CA THR A 280 6.50 24.04 -35.95
C THR A 280 7.80 23.31 -35.58
N ASP A 281 8.48 22.75 -36.58
CA ASP A 281 9.83 22.21 -36.43
C ASP A 281 10.90 23.31 -36.37
N LYS A 282 12.17 22.92 -36.25
CA LYS A 282 13.30 23.87 -36.13
C LYS A 282 13.52 24.71 -37.39
N ASP A 283 12.99 24.27 -38.52
CA ASP A 283 13.09 24.92 -39.82
C ASP A 283 11.82 25.73 -40.15
N GLY A 284 10.85 25.79 -39.23
CA GLY A 284 9.59 26.54 -39.36
C GLY A 284 8.48 25.78 -40.09
N ASN A 285 8.64 24.48 -40.36
CA ASN A 285 7.62 23.68 -41.04
C ASN A 285 6.58 23.13 -40.05
N PRO A 286 5.33 22.90 -40.48
CA PRO A 286 4.31 22.21 -39.71
C PRO A 286 4.81 20.87 -39.15
N LEU A 287 4.75 20.68 -37.82
CA LEU A 287 5.22 19.45 -37.19
C LEU A 287 4.17 18.32 -37.27
N VAL A 288 4.19 17.59 -38.38
CA VAL A 288 3.35 16.42 -38.61
C VAL A 288 3.81 15.22 -37.79
N LEU A 289 2.89 14.59 -37.06
CA LEU A 289 3.16 13.40 -36.24
C LEU A 289 2.66 12.13 -36.93
N SER A 290 3.24 10.98 -36.57
CA SER A 290 2.74 9.67 -37.00
C SER A 290 1.63 9.15 -36.06
N PRO A 291 0.70 8.30 -36.54
CA PRO A 291 -0.36 7.74 -35.70
C PRO A 291 0.18 6.99 -34.47
N ALA A 292 1.28 6.25 -34.66
CA ALA A 292 1.95 5.52 -33.59
C ALA A 292 2.54 6.46 -32.53
N THR A 293 3.06 7.63 -32.94
CA THR A 293 3.59 8.62 -32.00
C THR A 293 2.48 9.17 -31.13
N VAL A 294 1.37 9.61 -31.73
CA VAL A 294 0.21 10.13 -30.98
C VAL A 294 -0.35 9.06 -30.04
N ALA A 295 -0.55 7.84 -30.53
CA ALA A 295 -1.03 6.73 -29.71
C ALA A 295 -0.12 6.43 -28.50
N ASN A 296 1.22 6.49 -28.67
CA ASN A 296 2.17 6.28 -27.58
C ASN A 296 2.07 7.38 -26.51
N TYR A 297 1.90 8.64 -26.92
CA TYR A 297 1.76 9.76 -25.98
C TYR A 297 0.41 9.72 -25.24
N LEU A 298 -0.69 9.43 -25.94
CA LEU A 298 -2.01 9.30 -25.32
C LEU A 298 -2.12 8.09 -24.37
N ASN A 299 -1.40 7.00 -24.67
CA ASN A 299 -1.40 5.77 -23.86
C ASN A 299 -0.28 5.71 -22.82
N ASN A 300 0.59 6.72 -22.75
CA ASN A 300 1.57 6.85 -21.66
C ASN A 300 0.82 6.76 -20.31
N PRO A 301 1.27 5.95 -19.33
CA PRO A 301 0.60 5.77 -18.05
C PRO A 301 0.11 7.07 -17.38
N LYS A 302 0.92 8.14 -17.40
CA LYS A 302 0.54 9.45 -16.85
C LYS A 302 -0.68 10.04 -17.59
N ASN A 303 -0.60 10.08 -18.90
CA ASN A 303 -1.62 10.69 -19.76
C ASN A 303 -2.90 9.86 -19.77
N LYS A 304 -2.78 8.54 -19.75
CA LYS A 304 -3.90 7.62 -19.60
C LYS A 304 -4.68 7.85 -18.29
N ALA A 305 -3.97 8.14 -17.18
CA ALA A 305 -4.62 8.51 -15.93
C ALA A 305 -5.32 9.88 -16.02
N LEU A 306 -4.70 10.89 -16.64
CA LEU A 306 -5.35 12.20 -16.84
C LEU A 306 -6.62 12.11 -17.70
N ARG A 307 -6.55 11.40 -18.82
CA ARG A 307 -7.69 11.11 -19.69
C ARG A 307 -8.78 10.35 -18.93
N GLY A 308 -8.40 9.35 -18.15
CA GLY A 308 -9.31 8.61 -17.29
C GLY A 308 -10.01 9.49 -16.27
N LYS A 309 -9.33 10.50 -15.70
CA LYS A 309 -9.92 11.43 -14.74
C LYS A 309 -11.01 12.30 -15.35
N LEU A 310 -10.87 12.66 -16.62
CA LEU A 310 -11.83 13.48 -17.36
C LEU A 310 -13.03 12.65 -17.83
N HIS A 311 -12.77 11.51 -18.48
CA HIS A 311 -13.78 10.75 -19.19
C HIS A 311 -14.52 9.70 -18.34
N MET A 312 -13.90 9.22 -17.26
CA MET A 312 -14.51 8.17 -16.44
C MET A 312 -15.31 8.75 -15.28
N SER A 313 -16.29 7.98 -14.80
CA SER A 313 -16.93 8.28 -13.53
C SER A 313 -15.89 8.33 -12.41
N GLN A 314 -16.13 9.16 -11.38
CA GLN A 314 -15.25 9.26 -10.22
C GLN A 314 -15.01 7.89 -9.57
N TRP A 315 -16.01 7.00 -9.59
CA TRP A 315 -15.93 5.65 -9.07
C TRP A 315 -15.00 4.75 -9.90
N ASP A 316 -15.15 4.74 -11.23
CA ASP A 316 -14.30 3.93 -12.12
C ASP A 316 -12.84 4.42 -12.10
N PHE A 317 -12.64 5.74 -12.08
CA PHE A 317 -11.31 6.35 -11.97
C PHE A 317 -10.62 5.93 -10.66
N ASN A 318 -11.33 6.01 -9.53
CA ASN A 318 -10.80 5.60 -8.24
C ASN A 318 -10.39 4.12 -8.22
N ASN A 319 -11.18 3.26 -8.86
CA ASN A 319 -10.89 1.83 -8.90
C ASN A 319 -9.71 1.48 -9.82
N ALA A 320 -9.57 2.18 -10.94
CA ALA A 320 -8.57 1.88 -11.96
C ALA A 320 -7.21 2.55 -11.71
N TYR A 321 -7.19 3.82 -11.30
CA TYR A 321 -5.97 4.64 -11.31
C TYR A 321 -5.54 5.16 -9.93
N ARG A 322 -6.47 5.34 -8.99
CA ARG A 322 -6.12 5.98 -7.71
C ARG A 322 -5.18 5.09 -6.88
N PRO A 323 -4.03 5.62 -6.43
CA PRO A 323 -3.18 4.91 -5.48
C PRO A 323 -3.94 4.59 -4.18
N TYR A 324 -3.58 3.49 -3.54
CA TYR A 324 -4.23 3.04 -2.30
C TYR A 324 -3.18 2.71 -1.24
N HIS A 325 -3.55 2.90 0.02
CA HIS A 325 -2.69 2.55 1.14
C HIS A 325 -2.66 1.03 1.34
N LEU A 326 -1.44 0.49 1.44
CA LEU A 326 -1.21 -0.89 1.85
C LEU A 326 -1.26 -0.93 3.38
N ARG A 327 -2.18 -1.73 3.93
CA ARG A 327 -2.41 -1.84 5.37
C ARG A 327 -2.25 -3.29 5.80
N SER A 328 -1.51 -3.52 6.88
CA SER A 328 -1.53 -4.79 7.60
C SER A 328 -2.81 -4.92 8.43
N ILE A 329 -3.22 -6.15 8.72
CA ILE A 329 -4.32 -6.43 9.65
C ILE A 329 -3.78 -6.30 11.09
N GLY A 330 -4.59 -5.76 11.99
CA GLY A 330 -4.28 -5.64 13.41
C GLY A 330 -4.20 -6.99 14.13
N GLU A 331 -3.86 -6.95 15.41
CA GLU A 331 -3.73 -8.15 16.25
C GLU A 331 -4.98 -8.47 17.05
N TYR A 332 -5.64 -7.46 17.60
CA TYR A 332 -6.73 -7.67 18.55
C TYR A 332 -8.09 -7.29 17.97
N SER A 333 -9.08 -8.13 18.24
CA SER A 333 -10.49 -7.89 17.95
C SER A 333 -11.05 -6.72 18.74
N LEU A 334 -12.07 -6.08 18.17
CA LEU A 334 -12.72 -4.85 18.65
C LEU A 334 -11.81 -3.63 18.73
N SER A 335 -10.55 -3.73 18.29
CA SER A 335 -9.71 -2.55 18.07
C SER A 335 -10.29 -1.64 17.00
N LYS A 336 -10.97 -2.21 16.01
CA LYS A 336 -11.63 -1.47 14.94
C LYS A 336 -12.84 -2.24 14.42
N VAL A 337 -14.00 -1.58 14.39
CA VAL A 337 -15.22 -2.07 13.74
C VAL A 337 -15.51 -1.19 12.53
N SER A 338 -15.71 -1.82 11.38
CA SER A 338 -16.01 -1.15 10.10
C SER A 338 -17.47 -1.40 9.75
N LEU A 339 -18.22 -0.32 9.43
CA LEU A 339 -19.65 -0.42 9.17
C LEU A 339 -20.00 0.02 7.76
N ASP A 340 -20.91 -0.70 7.11
CA ASP A 340 -21.28 -0.48 5.72
C ASP A 340 -22.73 -0.81 5.43
N ASP A 341 -23.34 -0.03 4.53
CA ASP A 341 -24.66 -0.32 3.99
C ASP A 341 -24.56 -1.20 2.75
N ARG A 342 -25.57 -2.04 2.55
CA ARG A 342 -25.63 -2.93 1.41
C ARG A 342 -27.06 -3.22 1.00
N ASP A 343 -27.30 -3.20 -0.29
CA ASP A 343 -28.51 -3.78 -0.88
C ASP A 343 -28.38 -5.29 -0.97
N LEU A 344 -29.35 -6.02 -0.41
CA LEU A 344 -29.43 -7.46 -0.61
C LEU A 344 -29.63 -7.74 -2.11
N PRO A 345 -28.92 -8.74 -2.68
CA PRO A 345 -28.83 -8.90 -4.13
C PRO A 345 -30.14 -9.39 -4.77
N ARG A 346 -31.01 -10.02 -4.00
CA ARG A 346 -32.28 -10.59 -4.46
C ARG A 346 -33.42 -9.56 -4.29
N PRO A 347 -34.23 -9.29 -5.32
CA PRO A 347 -35.28 -8.28 -5.25
C PRO A 347 -36.54 -8.79 -4.54
N MET A 348 -37.27 -7.86 -3.95
CA MET A 348 -38.62 -8.04 -3.41
C MET A 348 -39.67 -7.99 -4.54
N LYS A 349 -40.93 -8.30 -4.22
CA LYS A 349 -42.06 -8.31 -5.18
C LYS A 349 -42.32 -6.98 -5.87
N ASP A 350 -41.99 -5.87 -5.21
CA ASP A 350 -42.10 -4.49 -5.72
C ASP A 350 -40.89 -4.08 -6.58
N GLY A 351 -39.93 -4.98 -6.80
CA GLY A 351 -38.69 -4.71 -7.53
C GLY A 351 -37.60 -4.02 -6.68
N ASN A 352 -37.94 -3.54 -5.49
CA ASN A 352 -36.97 -2.94 -4.57
C ASN A 352 -36.11 -4.02 -3.90
N ARG A 353 -35.03 -3.59 -3.24
CA ARG A 353 -34.12 -4.46 -2.50
C ARG A 353 -34.11 -4.08 -1.03
N VAL A 354 -34.08 -5.09 -0.18
CA VAL A 354 -33.89 -4.90 1.26
C VAL A 354 -32.55 -4.21 1.48
N LYS A 355 -32.58 -3.14 2.26
CA LYS A 355 -31.40 -2.40 2.72
C LYS A 355 -30.90 -3.05 3.99
N ALA A 356 -29.64 -3.46 4.01
CA ALA A 356 -28.99 -4.02 5.16
C ALA A 356 -27.85 -3.11 5.60
N TYR A 357 -27.55 -3.11 6.88
CA TYR A 357 -26.39 -2.41 7.43
C TYR A 357 -25.64 -3.39 8.33
N TYR A 358 -24.32 -3.43 8.20
CA TYR A 358 -23.49 -4.41 8.91
C TYR A 358 -22.36 -3.72 9.65
N ALA A 359 -22.02 -4.26 10.81
CA ALA A 359 -20.83 -3.94 11.57
C ALA A 359 -19.90 -5.15 11.58
N TYR A 360 -18.69 -4.99 11.05
CA TYR A 360 -17.67 -6.03 11.00
C TYR A 360 -16.49 -5.69 11.90
N ASP A 361 -16.10 -6.61 12.79
CA ASP A 361 -14.80 -6.51 13.45
C ASP A 361 -13.68 -6.76 12.41
N VAL A 362 -12.70 -5.85 12.35
CA VAL A 362 -11.69 -5.87 11.29
C VAL A 362 -10.72 -7.04 11.42
N VAL A 363 -10.38 -7.45 12.65
CA VAL A 363 -9.38 -8.50 12.91
C VAL A 363 -9.98 -9.89 12.75
N SER A 364 -11.07 -10.19 13.45
CA SER A 364 -11.76 -11.48 13.33
C SER A 364 -12.51 -11.60 11.99
N GLY A 365 -12.92 -10.48 11.41
CA GLY A 365 -13.81 -10.46 10.24
C GLY A 365 -15.23 -10.92 10.54
N ALA A 366 -15.60 -11.13 11.80
CA ALA A 366 -16.95 -11.50 12.20
C ALA A 366 -17.92 -10.33 12.04
N VAL A 367 -19.17 -10.62 11.67
CA VAL A 367 -20.27 -9.67 11.76
C VAL A 367 -20.67 -9.60 13.22
N VAL A 368 -20.54 -8.42 13.83
CA VAL A 368 -20.87 -8.18 15.23
C VAL A 368 -22.18 -7.41 15.41
N GLY A 369 -22.68 -6.77 14.35
CA GLY A 369 -23.98 -6.12 14.34
C GLY A 369 -24.59 -6.09 12.94
N TYR A 370 -25.92 -6.14 12.88
CA TYR A 370 -26.66 -6.07 11.63
C TYR A 370 -28.06 -5.50 11.84
N ALA A 371 -28.59 -4.82 10.81
CA ALA A 371 -29.97 -4.37 10.76
C ALA A 371 -30.51 -4.36 9.33
N TYR A 372 -31.84 -4.34 9.19
CA TYR A 372 -32.54 -4.40 7.92
C TYR A 372 -33.68 -3.39 7.87
N ASN A 373 -33.88 -2.77 6.73
CA ASN A 373 -35.01 -1.88 6.46
C ASN A 373 -35.38 -1.95 4.96
N ARG A 374 -36.59 -1.53 4.61
CA ARG A 374 -37.02 -1.36 3.21
C ARG A 374 -36.40 -0.13 2.58
N TYR A 375 -36.11 0.90 3.38
CA TYR A 375 -35.55 2.17 2.93
C TYR A 375 -34.21 2.46 3.62
N LYS A 376 -33.37 3.27 2.96
CA LYS A 376 -32.09 3.70 3.50
C LYS A 376 -32.33 4.89 4.43
N THR A 377 -32.61 4.62 5.69
CA THR A 377 -32.92 5.62 6.73
C THR A 377 -31.79 5.71 7.77
N THR A 378 -31.75 6.79 8.55
CA THR A 378 -30.84 6.95 9.69
C THR A 378 -31.12 5.92 10.79
N GLU A 379 -32.38 5.49 10.93
CA GLU A 379 -32.79 4.45 11.87
C GLU A 379 -32.12 3.09 11.58
N LEU A 380 -31.89 2.76 10.30
CA LEU A 380 -31.17 1.54 9.92
C LEU A 380 -29.74 1.49 10.51
N PHE A 381 -29.07 2.64 10.60
CA PHE A 381 -27.77 2.75 11.25
C PHE A 381 -27.90 2.56 12.77
N LEU A 382 -28.84 3.26 13.41
CA LEU A 382 -29.07 3.13 14.86
C LEU A 382 -29.45 1.70 15.26
N ASP A 383 -30.29 1.02 14.49
CA ASP A 383 -30.66 -0.38 14.72
C ASP A 383 -29.46 -1.32 14.61
N CYS A 384 -28.56 -1.06 13.66
CA CYS A 384 -27.32 -1.85 13.55
C CYS A 384 -26.42 -1.62 14.77
N MET A 385 -26.31 -0.38 15.25
CA MET A 385 -25.57 -0.06 16.48
C MET A 385 -26.21 -0.75 17.70
N ARG A 386 -27.53 -0.67 17.85
CA ARG A 386 -28.29 -1.35 18.91
C ARG A 386 -28.01 -2.85 18.90
N ASN A 387 -28.13 -3.50 17.74
CA ASN A 387 -27.87 -4.92 17.59
C ASN A 387 -26.41 -5.28 17.88
N MET A 388 -25.46 -4.46 17.44
CA MET A 388 -24.04 -4.62 17.75
C MET A 388 -23.80 -4.62 19.25
N PHE A 389 -24.29 -3.60 19.93
CA PHE A 389 -24.08 -3.45 21.37
C PHE A 389 -24.82 -4.51 22.19
N GLN A 390 -26.05 -4.91 21.82
CA GLN A 390 -26.70 -6.07 22.43
C GLN A 390 -25.84 -7.33 22.28
N THR A 391 -25.29 -7.56 21.08
CA THR A 391 -24.44 -8.73 20.81
C THR A 391 -23.18 -8.71 21.66
N LEU A 392 -22.50 -7.57 21.76
CA LEU A 392 -21.29 -7.42 22.57
C LEU A 392 -21.59 -7.57 24.08
N ASP A 393 -22.68 -6.98 24.59
CA ASP A 393 -23.07 -7.04 26.01
C ASP A 393 -23.41 -8.48 26.44
N ARG A 394 -24.19 -9.22 25.63
CA ARG A 394 -24.51 -10.64 25.88
C ARG A 394 -23.28 -11.54 25.95
N ASN A 395 -22.19 -11.16 25.29
CA ASN A 395 -20.94 -11.92 25.29
C ASN A 395 -19.90 -11.33 26.26
N GLY A 396 -20.28 -10.38 27.13
CA GLY A 396 -19.38 -9.75 28.10
C GLY A 396 -18.22 -8.99 27.48
N MET A 397 -18.35 -8.55 26.23
CA MET A 397 -17.30 -7.82 25.50
C MET A 397 -17.29 -6.35 25.85
N TYR A 398 -16.24 -5.59 25.54
CA TYR A 398 -16.14 -4.13 25.79
C TYR A 398 -16.44 -3.26 24.56
N ILE A 399 -16.49 -1.93 24.76
CA ILE A 399 -16.75 -0.97 23.67
C ILE A 399 -15.58 -1.03 22.66
N PRO A 400 -15.86 -1.10 21.35
CA PRO A 400 -14.82 -1.02 20.32
C PRO A 400 -13.98 0.26 20.41
N ALA A 401 -12.67 0.17 20.18
CA ALA A 401 -11.78 1.33 20.28
C ALA A 401 -11.94 2.31 19.11
N GLU A 402 -12.09 1.79 17.89
CA GLU A 402 -12.27 2.58 16.67
C GLU A 402 -13.52 2.17 15.90
N LEU A 403 -14.29 3.16 15.46
CA LEU A 403 -15.41 2.98 14.55
C LEU A 403 -15.08 3.58 13.17
N GLU A 404 -15.14 2.78 12.10
CA GLU A 404 -14.93 3.22 10.72
C GLU A 404 -16.27 3.26 9.97
N VAL A 405 -16.66 4.46 9.51
CA VAL A 405 -17.96 4.73 8.88
C VAL A 405 -17.85 5.60 7.62
N GLU A 406 -18.88 5.58 6.79
CA GLU A 406 -19.04 6.51 5.67
C GLU A 406 -19.84 7.76 6.07
N HIS A 407 -19.56 8.88 5.39
CA HIS A 407 -20.21 10.17 5.68
C HIS A 407 -21.73 10.20 5.45
N HIS A 408 -22.27 9.48 4.47
CA HIS A 408 -23.62 9.75 3.93
C HIS A 408 -24.79 9.47 4.90
N LEU A 409 -24.70 8.43 5.75
CA LEU A 409 -25.80 8.07 6.67
C LEU A 409 -25.56 8.54 8.10
N VAL A 410 -24.34 8.98 8.39
CA VAL A 410 -23.83 9.13 9.75
C VAL A 410 -23.50 10.60 10.05
N SER A 411 -23.52 11.47 9.04
CA SER A 411 -23.28 12.92 9.18
C SER A 411 -24.16 13.57 10.25
N ASP A 412 -25.42 13.16 10.33
CA ASP A 412 -26.40 13.75 11.25
C ASP A 412 -26.09 13.44 12.72
N PHE A 413 -25.22 12.46 12.99
CA PHE A 413 -24.80 12.04 14.32
C PHE A 413 -23.38 12.52 14.69
N ALA A 414 -22.76 13.36 13.85
CA ALA A 414 -21.38 13.83 14.03
C ALA A 414 -21.18 14.57 15.37
N ASP A 415 -22.16 15.38 15.79
CA ASP A 415 -22.10 16.21 17.00
C ASP A 415 -22.69 15.50 18.25
N GLY A 416 -22.43 14.19 18.39
CA GLY A 416 -22.95 13.39 19.51
C GLY A 416 -22.35 12.00 19.57
N LEU A 417 -23.12 10.97 19.16
CA LEU A 417 -22.68 9.57 19.16
C LEU A 417 -21.37 9.38 18.40
N MET A 418 -21.19 10.12 17.30
CA MET A 418 -20.06 9.98 16.38
C MET A 418 -19.00 11.07 16.57
N GLN A 419 -19.02 11.72 17.73
CA GLN A 419 -17.95 12.58 18.19
C GLN A 419 -16.90 11.73 18.92
N ALA A 420 -15.64 11.84 18.50
CA ALA A 420 -14.55 11.10 19.11
C ALA A 420 -14.39 11.49 20.59
N GLY A 421 -14.33 10.50 21.47
CA GLY A 421 -14.26 10.68 22.92
C GLY A 421 -15.61 10.67 23.65
N THR A 422 -16.75 10.74 22.95
CA THR A 422 -18.08 10.69 23.59
C THR A 422 -18.47 9.25 23.96
N VAL A 423 -18.59 8.38 22.95
CA VAL A 423 -18.85 6.94 23.14
C VAL A 423 -17.65 6.13 22.69
N PHE A 424 -17.12 6.44 21.52
CA PHE A 424 -15.96 5.76 20.94
C PHE A 424 -14.70 6.61 21.10
N PRO A 425 -13.57 6.03 21.55
CA PRO A 425 -12.30 6.77 21.64
C PRO A 425 -11.85 7.32 20.28
N LEU A 426 -12.01 6.53 19.22
CA LEU A 426 -11.55 6.87 17.87
C LEU A 426 -12.68 6.70 16.85
N ILE A 427 -12.80 7.66 15.94
CA ILE A 427 -13.75 7.61 14.85
C ILE A 427 -13.04 7.94 13.55
N ARG A 428 -13.18 7.04 12.58
CA ARG A 428 -12.57 7.16 11.26
C ARG A 428 -13.66 7.34 10.21
N TRP A 429 -13.69 8.53 9.64
CA TRP A 429 -14.54 8.83 8.49
C TRP A 429 -13.86 8.41 7.19
N CYS A 430 -14.51 7.54 6.42
CA CYS A 430 -14.07 7.14 5.09
C CYS A 430 -14.48 8.19 4.05
N ASN A 431 -13.53 8.53 3.17
CA ASN A 431 -13.79 9.46 2.07
C ASN A 431 -14.89 8.92 1.13
N PRO A 432 -15.85 9.76 0.71
CA PRO A 432 -16.90 9.35 -0.23
C PRO A 432 -16.32 8.75 -1.51
N GLY A 433 -16.87 7.62 -1.95
CA GLY A 433 -16.45 6.96 -3.20
C GLY A 433 -15.06 6.30 -3.17
N ASN A 434 -14.43 6.16 -1.99
CA ASN A 434 -13.18 5.40 -1.82
C ASN A 434 -13.44 3.98 -1.28
N SER A 435 -14.11 3.18 -2.10
CA SER A 435 -14.59 1.83 -1.81
C SER A 435 -13.46 0.89 -1.29
N ARG A 436 -12.23 1.05 -1.79
CA ARG A 436 -11.08 0.20 -1.40
C ARG A 436 -10.55 0.48 0.01
N GLU A 437 -10.76 1.67 0.55
CA GLU A 437 -10.31 2.05 1.90
C GLU A 437 -11.16 1.40 2.99
N LYS A 438 -12.44 1.16 2.74
CA LYS A 438 -13.36 0.66 3.75
C LYS A 438 -13.25 -0.86 3.92
N ARG A 439 -13.00 -1.34 5.14
CA ARG A 439 -12.80 -2.78 5.35
C ARG A 439 -14.10 -3.58 5.14
N ALA A 440 -15.23 -3.05 5.57
CA ALA A 440 -16.53 -3.70 5.48
C ALA A 440 -16.94 -4.04 4.03
N GLU A 441 -16.56 -3.24 3.02
CA GLU A 441 -16.85 -3.57 1.61
C GLU A 441 -16.15 -4.86 1.15
N HIS A 442 -14.89 -5.06 1.55
CA HIS A 442 -14.16 -6.30 1.28
C HIS A 442 -14.84 -7.50 1.95
N LYS A 443 -15.36 -7.32 3.16
CA LYS A 443 -16.08 -8.36 3.91
C LYS A 443 -17.46 -8.65 3.31
N ASN A 444 -18.17 -7.64 2.86
CA ASN A 444 -19.41 -7.79 2.09
C ASN A 444 -19.18 -8.63 0.83
N ARG A 445 -18.07 -8.39 0.11
CA ARG A 445 -17.69 -9.20 -1.05
C ARG A 445 -17.35 -10.64 -0.66
N GLU A 446 -16.61 -10.84 0.42
CA GLU A 446 -16.25 -12.17 0.95
C GLU A 446 -17.50 -12.97 1.33
N LYS A 447 -18.44 -12.37 2.07
CA LYS A 447 -19.73 -12.99 2.44
C LYS A 447 -20.57 -13.34 1.21
N LYS A 448 -20.69 -12.39 0.25
CA LYS A 448 -21.48 -12.57 -0.98
C LYS A 448 -21.00 -13.75 -1.83
N TYR A 449 -19.71 -13.78 -2.17
CA TYR A 449 -19.17 -14.83 -3.04
C TYR A 449 -18.80 -16.11 -2.29
N GLY A 450 -18.74 -16.05 -0.95
CA GLY A 450 -18.50 -17.17 -0.07
C GLY A 450 -19.78 -17.90 0.31
N VAL A 451 -20.43 -17.44 1.38
CA VAL A 451 -21.59 -18.11 2.00
C VAL A 451 -22.83 -17.95 1.15
N GLU A 452 -23.22 -16.71 0.81
CA GLU A 452 -24.51 -16.45 0.16
C GLU A 452 -24.59 -17.16 -1.20
N LYS A 453 -23.52 -17.15 -1.99
CA LYS A 453 -23.49 -17.85 -3.28
C LYS A 453 -23.68 -19.36 -3.16
N ARG A 454 -23.25 -19.98 -2.05
CA ARG A 454 -23.41 -21.42 -1.82
C ARG A 454 -24.79 -21.78 -1.28
N THR A 455 -25.43 -20.86 -0.57
CA THR A 455 -26.69 -21.14 0.16
C THR A 455 -27.93 -20.55 -0.51
N GLN A 456 -27.78 -19.53 -1.36
CA GLN A 456 -28.89 -18.80 -1.98
C GLN A 456 -28.81 -18.82 -3.51
N VAL A 457 -29.97 -18.91 -4.18
CA VAL A 457 -30.08 -18.91 -5.65
C VAL A 457 -30.13 -17.47 -6.17
N GLY A 458 -29.45 -17.19 -7.29
CA GLY A 458 -29.49 -15.89 -7.97
C GLY A 458 -28.47 -14.86 -7.44
N ILE A 459 -27.46 -15.30 -6.68
CA ILE A 459 -26.39 -14.43 -6.18
C ILE A 459 -25.34 -14.20 -7.27
N GLY A 460 -25.28 -12.97 -7.78
CA GLY A 460 -24.38 -12.65 -8.89
C GLY A 460 -24.46 -11.20 -9.36
N ARG A 461 -23.92 -10.95 -10.55
CA ARG A 461 -24.16 -9.76 -11.39
C ARG A 461 -24.22 -10.24 -12.84
N TRP A 462 -25.20 -9.80 -13.63
CA TRP A 462 -25.34 -10.23 -15.03
C TRP A 462 -24.11 -9.90 -15.89
N TYR A 463 -23.42 -8.79 -15.59
CA TYR A 463 -22.16 -8.38 -16.21
C TYR A 463 -20.89 -8.92 -15.52
N ALA A 464 -21.00 -9.89 -14.60
CA ALA A 464 -19.82 -10.46 -13.96
C ALA A 464 -18.87 -11.09 -15.00
N LYS A 465 -17.55 -10.90 -14.83
CA LYS A 465 -16.54 -11.48 -15.74
C LYS A 465 -16.62 -13.01 -15.80
N LEU A 466 -16.81 -13.65 -14.64
CA LEU A 466 -16.98 -15.10 -14.55
C LEU A 466 -18.44 -15.48 -14.81
N GLU A 467 -18.66 -16.39 -15.74
CA GLU A 467 -19.99 -16.88 -16.12
C GLU A 467 -20.75 -17.49 -14.94
N ALA A 468 -20.05 -18.26 -14.09
CA ALA A 468 -20.63 -18.85 -12.87
C ALA A 468 -21.12 -17.80 -11.83
N ASN A 469 -20.80 -16.52 -12.01
CA ASN A 469 -21.28 -15.41 -11.17
C ASN A 469 -22.41 -14.61 -11.84
N ARG A 470 -22.91 -15.04 -13.00
CA ARG A 470 -24.03 -14.43 -13.72
C ARG A 470 -25.33 -15.14 -13.32
N PRO A 471 -26.33 -14.43 -12.80
CA PRO A 471 -27.64 -15.01 -12.55
C PRO A 471 -28.34 -15.33 -13.88
N LYS A 472 -29.22 -16.34 -13.87
CA LYS A 472 -30.09 -16.64 -15.02
C LYS A 472 -31.15 -15.54 -15.13
N GLU A 473 -31.12 -14.75 -16.19
CA GLU A 473 -32.10 -13.72 -16.50
C GLU A 473 -32.87 -14.12 -17.77
N GLU A 474 -34.17 -14.37 -17.64
CA GLU A 474 -35.05 -14.66 -18.78
C GLU A 474 -35.71 -13.35 -19.23
N LYS A 475 -35.26 -12.83 -20.38
CA LYS A 475 -35.87 -11.65 -20.99
C LYS A 475 -37.28 -12.00 -21.52
N VAL A 476 -38.26 -11.19 -21.15
CA VAL A 476 -39.61 -11.26 -21.71
C VAL A 476 -39.64 -10.30 -22.91
N TYR A 477 -39.96 -10.83 -24.09
CA TYR A 477 -40.20 -10.01 -25.27
C TYR A 477 -41.61 -9.43 -25.19
N ASP A 478 -41.73 -8.23 -24.62
CA ASP A 478 -42.93 -7.40 -24.65
C ASP A 478 -42.70 -6.13 -25.51
N GLU A 479 -43.74 -5.33 -25.74
CA GLU A 479 -43.65 -4.10 -26.55
C GLU A 479 -42.61 -3.09 -26.02
N LYS A 480 -42.26 -3.16 -24.72
CA LYS A 480 -41.27 -2.30 -24.06
C LYS A 480 -39.86 -2.89 -24.04
N ASN A 481 -39.72 -4.16 -24.39
CA ASN A 481 -38.49 -4.93 -24.60
C ASN A 481 -37.45 -4.85 -23.45
N ASN A 482 -37.91 -4.56 -22.22
CA ASN A 482 -37.09 -4.30 -21.03
C ASN A 482 -37.55 -5.09 -19.78
N THR A 483 -38.49 -6.02 -19.93
CA THR A 483 -39.03 -6.80 -18.82
C THR A 483 -38.26 -8.12 -18.66
N TYR A 484 -37.80 -8.43 -17.45
CA TYR A 484 -37.08 -9.67 -17.14
C TYR A 484 -37.86 -10.49 -16.10
N LYS A 485 -37.98 -11.81 -16.29
CA LYS A 485 -38.51 -12.72 -15.26
C LYS A 485 -37.43 -12.93 -14.19
N VAL A 486 -37.44 -12.07 -13.18
CA VAL A 486 -36.60 -12.21 -11.99
C VAL A 486 -37.44 -12.82 -10.87
N LYS A 487 -36.94 -13.89 -10.24
CA LYS A 487 -37.60 -14.46 -9.06
C LYS A 487 -37.57 -13.43 -7.93
N THR A 488 -38.75 -13.09 -7.41
CA THR A 488 -38.92 -12.15 -6.30
C THR A 488 -39.18 -12.89 -4.99
N TYR A 489 -38.83 -12.24 -3.88
CA TYR A 489 -38.88 -12.82 -2.55
C TYR A 489 -39.66 -11.93 -1.57
N SER A 490 -40.08 -12.48 -0.44
CA SER A 490 -40.65 -11.68 0.65
C SER A 490 -39.56 -11.00 1.48
N TYR A 491 -39.90 -9.93 2.20
CA TYR A 491 -38.97 -9.24 3.09
C TYR A 491 -38.42 -10.18 4.17
N GLU A 492 -39.31 -10.91 4.85
CA GLU A 492 -38.99 -11.84 5.94
C GLU A 492 -38.07 -12.99 5.48
N GLU A 493 -38.34 -13.55 4.30
CA GLU A 493 -37.50 -14.61 3.73
C GLU A 493 -36.08 -14.12 3.45
N LEU A 494 -35.94 -12.93 2.86
CA LEU A 494 -34.63 -12.35 2.57
C LEU A 494 -33.82 -12.05 3.84
N VAL A 495 -34.49 -11.52 4.86
CA VAL A 495 -33.88 -11.25 6.16
C VAL A 495 -33.46 -12.54 6.86
N ALA A 496 -34.34 -13.54 6.92
CA ALA A 496 -34.04 -14.82 7.56
C ALA A 496 -32.87 -15.55 6.88
N ASP A 497 -32.82 -15.53 5.54
CA ASP A 497 -31.73 -16.12 4.78
C ASP A 497 -30.39 -15.39 5.01
N ASP A 498 -30.40 -14.06 5.15
CA ASP A 498 -29.18 -13.30 5.42
C ASP A 498 -28.70 -13.50 6.86
N ILE A 499 -29.59 -13.56 7.85
CA ILE A 499 -29.24 -13.90 9.24
C ILE A 499 -28.58 -15.29 9.30
N ARG A 500 -29.15 -16.28 8.61
CA ARG A 500 -28.54 -17.62 8.50
C ARG A 500 -27.17 -17.57 7.83
N ALA A 501 -27.01 -16.73 6.80
CA ALA A 501 -25.73 -16.54 6.12
C ALA A 501 -24.69 -15.87 7.04
N ILE A 502 -25.10 -14.92 7.89
CA ILE A 502 -24.24 -14.29 8.89
C ILE A 502 -23.77 -15.31 9.92
N GLN A 503 -24.68 -16.11 10.49
CA GLN A 503 -24.33 -17.16 11.44
C GLN A 503 -23.33 -18.15 10.85
N THR A 504 -23.59 -18.59 9.61
CA THR A 504 -22.68 -19.49 8.88
C THR A 504 -21.33 -18.82 8.61
N PHE A 505 -21.31 -17.54 8.26
CA PHE A 505 -20.09 -16.79 7.98
C PHE A 505 -19.23 -16.62 9.23
N ASN A 506 -19.84 -16.31 10.36
CA ASN A 506 -19.15 -16.17 11.64
C ASN A 506 -18.58 -17.51 12.14
N ALA A 507 -19.31 -18.62 11.93
CA ALA A 507 -18.87 -19.97 12.29
C ALA A 507 -17.79 -20.56 11.36
N GLN A 508 -17.54 -19.98 10.18
CA GLN A 508 -16.50 -20.46 9.28
C GLN A 508 -15.09 -20.24 9.86
N PRO A 509 -14.12 -21.13 9.57
CA PRO A 509 -12.71 -20.94 9.93
C PRO A 509 -12.20 -19.56 9.52
N HIS A 510 -11.47 -18.91 10.42
CA HIS A 510 -10.85 -17.62 10.14
C HIS A 510 -9.89 -17.72 8.93
N PRO A 511 -9.84 -16.74 7.99
CA PRO A 511 -8.99 -16.83 6.80
C PRO A 511 -7.50 -17.07 7.08
N ASN A 512 -7.00 -16.52 8.19
CA ASN A 512 -5.63 -16.70 8.65
C ASN A 512 -5.52 -17.86 9.65
N GLN A 513 -5.69 -19.09 9.16
CA GLN A 513 -5.52 -20.31 9.97
C GLN A 513 -4.09 -20.54 10.46
N LYS A 514 -3.09 -19.90 9.83
CA LYS A 514 -1.69 -19.96 10.32
C LYS A 514 -1.55 -19.28 11.68
N ARG A 515 -2.24 -18.17 11.90
CA ARG A 515 -2.23 -17.43 13.17
C ARG A 515 -3.27 -17.95 14.16
N TYR A 516 -4.45 -18.33 13.68
CA TYR A 516 -5.57 -18.80 14.50
C TYR A 516 -5.99 -20.22 14.09
N PRO A 517 -5.17 -21.24 14.41
CA PRO A 517 -5.41 -22.60 13.99
C PRO A 517 -6.67 -23.17 14.65
N GLY A 518 -7.60 -23.68 13.84
CA GLY A 518 -8.83 -24.33 14.31
C GLY A 518 -9.91 -23.36 14.81
N MET A 519 -9.65 -22.06 14.83
CA MET A 519 -10.60 -21.05 15.30
C MET A 519 -11.48 -20.53 14.16
N SER A 520 -12.78 -20.39 14.42
CA SER A 520 -13.71 -19.64 13.57
C SER A 520 -13.50 -18.13 13.70
N ARG A 521 -14.17 -17.33 12.85
CA ARG A 521 -14.15 -15.87 13.01
C ARG A 521 -14.72 -15.48 14.37
N TRP A 522 -15.79 -16.14 14.80
CA TRP A 522 -16.39 -15.89 16.12
C TRP A 522 -15.45 -16.26 17.27
N ASP A 523 -14.75 -17.39 17.18
CA ASP A 523 -13.80 -17.79 18.24
C ASP A 523 -12.65 -16.78 18.37
N VAL A 524 -12.15 -16.27 17.24
CA VAL A 524 -11.12 -15.22 17.25
C VAL A 524 -11.65 -13.93 17.89
N LEU A 525 -12.90 -13.54 17.59
CA LEU A 525 -13.54 -12.38 18.20
C LEU A 525 -13.58 -12.51 19.74
N CYS A 526 -14.00 -13.67 20.25
CA CYS A 526 -14.11 -13.92 21.69
C CYS A 526 -12.75 -14.07 22.38
N ALA A 527 -11.80 -14.80 21.78
CA ALA A 527 -10.53 -15.14 22.42
C ALA A 527 -9.47 -14.02 22.34
N HIS A 528 -9.57 -13.13 21.35
CA HIS A 528 -8.55 -12.11 21.07
C HIS A 528 -9.07 -10.67 21.18
N GLN A 529 -10.01 -10.42 22.09
CA GLN A 529 -10.43 -9.05 22.41
C GLN A 529 -9.24 -8.20 22.84
N ASN A 530 -9.21 -6.93 22.40
CA ASN A 530 -8.17 -6.00 22.79
C ASN A 530 -8.19 -5.77 24.32
N PRO A 531 -7.06 -5.98 25.02
CA PRO A 531 -7.02 -5.85 26.48
C PRO A 531 -7.16 -4.41 26.98
N ASN A 532 -6.99 -3.41 26.11
CA ASN A 532 -7.04 -1.99 26.45
C ASN A 532 -8.40 -1.34 26.18
N LEU A 533 -9.45 -2.13 25.91
CA LEU A 533 -10.78 -1.58 25.67
C LEU A 533 -11.41 -1.05 26.96
N ALA A 534 -12.19 0.02 26.84
CA ALA A 534 -12.90 0.61 27.95
C ALA A 534 -14.18 -0.19 28.26
N PRO A 535 -14.50 -0.43 29.54
CA PRO A 535 -15.80 -0.95 29.92
C PRO A 535 -16.90 0.06 29.55
N TRP A 536 -18.12 -0.43 29.52
CA TRP A 536 -19.27 0.31 29.03
C TRP A 536 -19.70 1.37 30.02
N ASP A 537 -19.92 2.59 29.54
CA ASP A 537 -20.88 3.50 30.16
C ASP A 537 -22.23 3.34 29.46
N LYS A 538 -23.04 2.39 29.95
CA LYS A 538 -24.39 2.13 29.41
C LYS A 538 -25.30 3.35 29.54
N ALA A 539 -25.10 4.20 30.55
CA ALA A 539 -25.90 5.40 30.75
C ALA A 539 -25.69 6.39 29.60
N VAL A 540 -24.43 6.64 29.25
CA VAL A 540 -24.08 7.54 28.13
C VAL A 540 -24.50 6.92 26.80
N LEU A 541 -24.25 5.62 26.61
CA LEU A 541 -24.58 4.94 25.37
C LEU A 541 -26.10 4.94 25.08
N TYR A 542 -26.93 4.54 26.04
CA TYR A 542 -28.38 4.43 25.84
C TYR A 542 -29.06 5.79 25.65
N ARG A 543 -28.43 6.87 26.08
CA ARG A 543 -28.90 8.22 25.73
C ARG A 543 -28.92 8.47 24.22
N PHE A 544 -27.99 7.89 23.47
CA PHE A 544 -27.89 8.08 22.02
C PHE A 544 -28.59 7.00 21.21
N ILE A 545 -28.47 5.73 21.62
CA ILE A 545 -29.00 4.59 20.85
C ILE A 545 -30.23 3.94 21.50
N GLY A 546 -30.53 4.24 22.76
CA GLY A 546 -31.65 3.62 23.47
C GLY A 546 -33.01 4.10 22.96
N GLN A 547 -34.06 3.44 23.45
CA GLN A 547 -35.41 3.97 23.41
C GLN A 547 -35.58 5.02 24.51
N HIS A 548 -36.40 6.03 24.24
CA HIS A 548 -36.69 7.13 25.15
C HIS A 548 -38.15 7.09 25.56
N THR A 549 -38.43 7.36 26.83
CA THR A 549 -39.78 7.55 27.35
C THR A 549 -39.76 8.61 28.44
N GLU A 550 -40.61 9.62 28.32
CA GLU A 550 -40.85 10.58 29.40
C GLU A 550 -41.69 9.90 30.49
N THR A 551 -41.20 9.92 31.73
CA THR A 551 -41.89 9.31 32.87
C THR A 551 -41.80 10.22 34.10
N THR A 552 -42.38 9.79 35.20
CA THR A 552 -42.42 10.56 36.46
C THR A 552 -42.08 9.63 37.62
N ILE A 553 -41.23 10.10 38.52
CA ILE A 553 -40.92 9.39 39.76
C ILE A 553 -42.15 9.45 40.66
N ARG A 554 -42.65 8.27 41.05
CA ARG A 554 -43.82 8.10 41.92
C ARG A 554 -43.39 7.60 43.29
N GLN A 555 -44.09 8.10 44.31
CA GLN A 555 -43.92 7.68 45.71
C GLN A 555 -42.45 7.71 46.14
N ASN A 556 -41.64 8.60 45.56
CA ASN A 556 -40.22 8.74 45.91
C ASN A 556 -39.40 7.44 45.75
N THR A 557 -39.88 6.50 44.92
CA THR A 557 -39.37 5.12 44.91
C THR A 557 -39.14 4.59 43.51
N TYR A 558 -40.06 4.79 42.57
CA TYR A 558 -39.97 4.13 41.25
C TYR A 558 -40.50 4.99 40.12
N CYS A 559 -40.12 4.65 38.89
CA CYS A 559 -40.74 5.15 37.66
C CYS A 559 -41.34 3.99 36.85
N THR A 560 -42.28 4.29 35.96
CA THR A 560 -42.89 3.28 35.08
C THR A 560 -42.38 3.45 33.66
N VAL A 561 -41.89 2.37 33.06
CA VAL A 561 -41.42 2.30 31.67
C VAL A 561 -41.95 1.00 31.05
N MET A 562 -42.61 1.08 29.89
CA MET A 562 -43.20 -0.09 29.20
C MET A 562 -44.05 -0.98 30.14
N TYR A 563 -44.92 -0.36 30.94
CA TYR A 563 -45.78 -1.02 31.95
C TYR A 563 -45.06 -1.72 33.12
N ASN A 564 -43.72 -1.70 33.17
CA ASN A 564 -42.92 -2.24 34.27
C ASN A 564 -42.43 -1.12 35.19
N GLN A 565 -42.26 -1.45 36.48
CA GLN A 565 -41.79 -0.50 37.50
C GLN A 565 -40.28 -0.67 37.73
N TYR A 566 -39.55 0.44 37.75
CA TYR A 566 -38.11 0.47 37.98
C TYR A 566 -37.81 1.32 39.21
N GLY A 567 -37.17 0.71 40.19
CA GLY A 567 -36.88 1.32 41.49
C GLY A 567 -35.62 2.16 41.46
N LEU A 568 -35.65 3.30 42.14
CA LEU A 568 -34.47 4.09 42.45
C LEU A 568 -33.53 3.27 43.34
N PRO A 569 -32.21 3.38 43.16
CA PRO A 569 -31.27 2.60 43.96
C PRO A 569 -31.10 3.12 45.40
N SER A 570 -31.46 4.38 45.66
CA SER A 570 -31.46 4.98 47.00
C SER A 570 -32.50 6.11 47.09
N PRO A 571 -33.15 6.31 48.25
CA PRO A 571 -34.06 7.43 48.46
C PRO A 571 -33.39 8.82 48.39
N GLU A 572 -32.10 8.93 48.67
CA GLU A 572 -31.35 10.20 48.63
C GLU A 572 -31.31 10.84 47.23
N ILE A 573 -31.56 10.04 46.19
CA ILE A 573 -31.54 10.49 44.79
C ILE A 573 -32.60 11.54 44.50
N ILE A 574 -33.65 11.60 45.32
CA ILE A 574 -34.71 12.62 45.23
C ILE A 574 -34.13 14.03 45.39
N GLU A 575 -33.07 14.21 46.18
CA GLU A 575 -32.42 15.51 46.38
C GLU A 575 -31.75 16.04 45.10
N LYS A 576 -31.44 15.16 44.15
CA LYS A 576 -30.83 15.54 42.86
C LYS A 576 -31.86 16.08 41.86
N LEU A 577 -33.15 15.92 42.13
CA LEU A 577 -34.22 16.38 41.26
C LEU A 577 -34.41 17.90 41.41
N GLU A 578 -34.83 18.54 40.32
CA GLU A 578 -35.15 19.95 40.33
C GLU A 578 -36.39 20.25 41.19
N PRO A 579 -36.41 21.41 41.89
CA PRO A 579 -37.56 21.82 42.68
C PRO A 579 -38.84 21.83 41.85
N ARG A 580 -39.90 21.20 42.36
CA ARG A 580 -41.23 21.09 41.71
C ARG A 580 -41.24 20.25 40.41
N ASN A 581 -40.19 19.48 40.11
CA ASN A 581 -40.12 18.67 38.89
C ASN A 581 -39.74 17.20 39.16
N TYR A 582 -40.75 16.32 39.14
CA TYR A 582 -40.59 14.87 39.22
C TYR A 582 -40.57 14.18 37.86
N LYS A 583 -40.70 14.94 36.77
CA LYS A 583 -40.62 14.41 35.41
C LYS A 583 -39.16 14.14 35.06
N VAL A 584 -38.94 13.02 34.42
CA VAL A 584 -37.62 12.53 34.06
C VAL A 584 -37.66 11.80 32.72
N ASP A 585 -36.54 11.85 32.01
CA ASP A 585 -36.31 11.13 30.77
C ASP A 585 -35.70 9.76 31.08
N ALA A 586 -36.39 8.69 30.70
CA ALA A 586 -35.92 7.33 30.85
C ALA A 586 -35.35 6.81 29.52
N TYR A 587 -34.08 6.39 29.55
CA TYR A 587 -33.39 5.74 28.43
C TYR A 587 -33.10 4.29 28.74
N TYR A 588 -33.40 3.40 27.80
CA TYR A 588 -33.22 1.96 27.97
C TYR A 588 -33.06 1.25 26.62
N LEU A 589 -32.48 0.05 26.63
CA LEU A 589 -32.37 -0.79 25.44
C LEU A 589 -32.96 -2.17 25.75
N PRO A 590 -34.12 -2.53 25.18
CA PRO A 590 -34.69 -3.86 25.36
C PRO A 590 -33.78 -4.94 24.77
N ASP A 591 -33.78 -6.13 25.36
CA ASP A 591 -33.13 -7.30 24.77
C ASP A 591 -33.99 -7.92 23.64
N ALA A 592 -33.52 -8.98 22.99
CA ALA A 592 -34.25 -9.65 21.89
C ALA A 592 -35.66 -10.12 22.30
N ASP A 593 -35.83 -10.50 23.57
CA ASP A 593 -37.11 -10.95 24.13
C ASP A 593 -37.99 -9.79 24.64
N GLY A 594 -37.54 -8.54 24.46
CA GLY A 594 -38.23 -7.34 24.95
C GLY A 594 -37.99 -7.04 26.44
N THR A 595 -37.18 -7.85 27.12
CA THR A 595 -36.85 -7.65 28.54
C THR A 595 -35.93 -6.44 28.72
N ILE A 596 -36.21 -5.63 29.74
CA ILE A 596 -35.43 -4.43 30.07
C ILE A 596 -34.84 -4.65 31.47
N ASN A 597 -33.53 -4.81 31.55
CA ASN A 597 -32.84 -5.09 32.81
C ASN A 597 -32.52 -3.82 33.61
N GLU A 598 -32.25 -2.71 32.92
CA GLU A 598 -31.82 -1.46 33.54
C GLU A 598 -32.40 -0.28 32.76
N VAL A 599 -32.83 0.74 33.51
CA VAL A 599 -33.33 2.01 32.98
C VAL A 599 -32.49 3.14 33.52
N TYR A 600 -32.05 4.04 32.66
CA TYR A 600 -31.19 5.16 33.01
C TYR A 600 -32.01 6.45 32.98
N ILE A 601 -32.06 7.14 34.11
CA ILE A 601 -32.90 8.31 34.29
C ILE A 601 -32.07 9.59 34.20
N TYR A 602 -32.59 10.54 33.43
CA TYR A 602 -32.02 11.86 33.22
C TYR A 602 -33.04 12.96 33.51
N GLN A 603 -32.55 14.15 33.87
CA GLN A 603 -33.36 15.36 33.93
C GLN A 603 -32.54 16.50 33.32
N ASN A 604 -33.11 17.19 32.32
CA ASN A 604 -32.45 18.28 31.59
C ASN A 604 -31.04 17.91 31.07
N GLY A 605 -30.87 16.65 30.62
CA GLY A 605 -29.60 16.14 30.11
C GLY A 605 -28.57 15.76 31.17
N ARG A 606 -28.87 15.93 32.47
CA ARG A 606 -28.04 15.46 33.60
C ARG A 606 -28.47 14.05 34.03
N TYR A 607 -27.50 13.16 34.16
CA TYR A 607 -27.72 11.81 34.69
C TYR A 607 -28.12 11.86 36.17
N ILE A 608 -29.19 11.15 36.53
CA ILE A 608 -29.73 11.09 37.89
C ILE A 608 -29.39 9.75 38.54
N ALA A 609 -29.83 8.63 37.93
CA ALA A 609 -29.69 7.29 38.49
C ALA A 609 -29.91 6.15 37.47
N THR A 610 -29.39 4.97 37.81
CA THR A 610 -29.71 3.69 37.15
C THR A 610 -30.72 2.93 37.99
N CYS A 611 -31.83 2.55 37.38
CA CYS A 611 -32.97 1.91 38.04
C CYS A 611 -33.13 0.47 37.54
N LYS A 612 -33.33 -0.45 38.48
CA LYS A 612 -33.55 -1.88 38.21
C LYS A 612 -35.04 -2.21 38.30
N PRO A 613 -35.53 -3.24 37.60
CA PRO A 613 -36.92 -3.66 37.69
C PRO A 613 -37.25 -4.05 39.13
N VAL A 614 -38.39 -3.57 39.63
CA VAL A 614 -38.87 -3.92 40.98
C VAL A 614 -39.50 -5.31 40.92
N ALA A 615 -38.90 -6.25 41.63
CA ALA A 615 -39.45 -7.59 41.78
C ALA A 615 -40.76 -7.54 42.57
N ARG A 616 -41.83 -8.12 42.03
CA ARG A 616 -43.09 -8.33 42.77
C ARG A 616 -42.99 -9.59 43.61
N TYR A 617 -43.59 -9.57 44.78
CA TYR A 617 -43.71 -10.73 45.67
C TYR A 617 -45.18 -11.06 45.90
N ASN A 618 -45.48 -12.33 46.22
CA ASN A 618 -46.84 -12.76 46.55
C ASN A 618 -47.31 -12.15 47.89
N GLU A 619 -48.48 -11.52 47.88
CA GLU A 619 -49.13 -10.95 49.07
C GLU A 619 -49.47 -12.04 50.10
N ASN A 620 -49.90 -13.22 49.63
CA ASN A 620 -50.25 -14.34 50.49
C ASN A 620 -48.97 -14.97 51.07
N THR A 621 -48.68 -14.67 52.33
CA THR A 621 -47.46 -15.14 53.02
C THR A 621 -47.29 -16.67 52.97
N ALA A 622 -48.39 -17.43 52.99
CA ALA A 622 -48.38 -18.89 52.92
C ALA A 622 -47.87 -19.45 51.58
N GLU A 623 -47.96 -18.66 50.50
CA GLU A 623 -47.56 -19.05 49.14
C GLU A 623 -46.21 -18.44 48.74
N GLN A 624 -45.55 -17.70 49.64
CA GLN A 624 -44.30 -17.04 49.36
C GLN A 624 -43.16 -18.05 49.19
N THR A 625 -42.53 -17.97 48.01
CA THR A 625 -41.29 -18.66 47.70
C THR A 625 -40.08 -17.93 48.28
N GLU A 626 -38.88 -18.51 48.17
CA GLU A 626 -37.64 -17.82 48.55
C GLU A 626 -37.41 -16.54 47.75
N TYR A 627 -37.84 -16.51 46.49
CA TYR A 627 -37.79 -15.31 45.64
C TYR A 627 -38.66 -14.18 46.20
N ASP A 628 -39.88 -14.50 46.63
CA ASP A 628 -40.82 -13.53 47.20
C ASP A 628 -40.27 -12.91 48.49
N LYS A 629 -39.67 -13.73 49.36
CA LYS A 629 -39.03 -13.27 50.61
C LYS A 629 -37.83 -12.35 50.34
N ALA A 630 -37.03 -12.67 49.32
CA ALA A 630 -35.89 -11.83 48.92
C ALA A 630 -36.36 -10.46 48.38
N ALA A 631 -37.36 -10.46 47.49
CA ALA A 631 -37.95 -9.24 46.93
C ALA A 631 -38.58 -8.35 48.03
N TYR A 632 -39.33 -8.94 48.96
CA TYR A 632 -39.88 -8.23 50.12
C TYR A 632 -38.79 -7.60 50.98
N THR A 633 -37.72 -8.35 51.24
CA THR A 633 -36.59 -7.88 52.05
C THR A 633 -35.88 -6.69 51.40
N GLU A 634 -35.66 -6.73 50.08
CA GLU A 634 -35.04 -5.63 49.34
C GLU A 634 -35.91 -4.37 49.35
N GLN A 635 -37.22 -4.51 49.12
CA GLN A 635 -38.16 -3.38 49.20
C GLN A 635 -38.24 -2.81 50.63
N SER A 636 -38.27 -3.67 51.65
CA SER A 636 -38.30 -3.25 53.06
C SER A 636 -37.04 -2.48 53.47
N LYS A 637 -35.87 -2.87 52.93
CA LYS A 637 -34.62 -2.11 53.13
C LYS A 637 -34.73 -0.69 52.58
N TYR A 638 -35.31 -0.51 51.40
CA TYR A 638 -35.51 0.81 50.81
C TYR A 638 -36.45 1.67 51.66
N VAL A 639 -37.58 1.11 52.11
CA VAL A 639 -38.54 1.81 52.99
C VAL A 639 -37.86 2.24 54.30
N ALA A 640 -37.11 1.34 54.94
CA ALA A 640 -36.38 1.67 56.17
C ALA A 640 -35.34 2.80 55.97
N GLN A 641 -34.66 2.84 54.82
CA GLN A 641 -33.75 3.93 54.48
C GLN A 641 -34.48 5.26 54.32
N PHE A 642 -35.64 5.25 53.64
CA PHE A 642 -36.46 6.45 53.47
C PHE A 642 -37.01 6.98 54.80
N ASP A 643 -37.52 6.09 55.66
CA ASP A 643 -38.02 6.47 56.98
C ASP A 643 -36.92 7.06 57.87
N LYS A 644 -35.72 6.49 57.80
CA LYS A 644 -34.54 7.04 58.47
C LYS A 644 -34.23 8.45 57.95
N MET A 645 -34.20 8.65 56.64
CA MET A 645 -33.97 9.96 56.01
C MET A 645 -35.01 11.00 56.48
N MET A 646 -36.29 10.63 56.58
CA MET A 646 -37.34 11.52 57.09
C MET A 646 -37.20 11.82 58.58
N LYS A 647 -36.75 10.84 59.38
CA LYS A 647 -36.49 11.01 60.81
C LYS A 647 -35.31 11.93 61.06
N ASP A 648 -34.24 11.79 60.28
CA ASP A 648 -33.02 12.60 60.38
C ASP A 648 -33.28 14.03 59.87
N GLY A 649 -34.09 14.17 58.81
CA GLY A 649 -34.56 15.45 58.26
C GLY A 649 -35.74 16.08 59.01
N LYS A 650 -36.02 15.66 60.25
CA LYS A 650 -37.20 16.11 61.02
C LYS A 650 -37.24 17.64 61.14
N ILE A 651 -38.24 18.23 60.51
CA ILE A 651 -38.46 19.68 60.53
C ILE A 651 -39.00 20.11 61.89
N LYS A 652 -38.40 21.14 62.49
CA LYS A 652 -38.93 21.77 63.70
C LYS A 652 -40.10 22.68 63.32
N ARG A 653 -41.25 22.49 63.98
CA ARG A 653 -42.36 23.43 63.87
C ARG A 653 -41.93 24.76 64.50
N VAL A 654 -42.10 25.84 63.76
CA VAL A 654 -41.90 27.20 64.26
C VAL A 654 -43.27 27.84 64.38
N GLY A 655 -43.54 28.44 65.54
CA GLY A 655 -44.72 29.27 65.73
C GLY A 655 -44.55 30.58 64.97
N ILE A 656 -45.55 30.98 64.21
CA ILE A 656 -45.58 32.29 63.55
C ILE A 656 -46.32 33.22 64.50
N LEU A 657 -45.64 34.25 65.00
CA LEU A 657 -46.23 35.27 65.84
C LEU A 657 -46.19 36.60 65.09
N ALA A 658 -47.35 37.25 64.94
CA ALA A 658 -47.40 38.57 64.35
C ALA A 658 -46.62 39.55 65.23
N LYS A 659 -45.89 40.49 64.62
CA LYS A 659 -44.97 41.38 65.36
C LYS A 659 -45.69 42.26 66.41
N GLU A 660 -46.99 42.49 66.22
CA GLU A 660 -47.87 43.22 67.16
C GLU A 660 -48.29 42.35 68.35
N GLU A 661 -48.68 41.10 68.10
CA GLU A 661 -48.99 40.10 69.14
C GLU A 661 -47.75 39.74 69.97
N ALA A 662 -46.57 39.71 69.36
CA ALA A 662 -45.29 39.52 70.05
C ALA A 662 -45.04 40.59 71.10
N LYS A 663 -45.36 41.86 70.81
CA LYS A 663 -45.22 42.96 71.79
C LYS A 663 -46.21 42.82 72.94
N LEU A 664 -47.48 42.54 72.63
CA LEU A 664 -48.53 42.32 73.62
C LEU A 664 -48.18 41.16 74.58
N ILE A 665 -47.64 40.06 74.08
CA ILE A 665 -47.24 38.91 74.91
C ILE A 665 -46.01 39.22 75.77
N THR A 666 -45.09 40.09 75.31
CA THR A 666 -43.91 40.48 76.11
C THR A 666 -44.28 41.43 77.25
N GLU A 667 -45.37 42.19 77.13
CA GLU A 667 -45.85 43.14 78.15
C GLU A 667 -46.75 42.48 79.22
N VAL A 668 -47.24 41.25 78.98
CA VAL A 668 -48.06 40.50 79.93
C VAL A 668 -47.17 39.78 80.96
N GLN A 669 -47.24 40.19 82.23
CA GLN A 669 -46.65 39.43 83.35
C GLN A 669 -47.52 38.20 83.68
N ALA A 670 -46.92 37.00 83.62
CA ALA A 670 -47.58 35.76 83.97
C ALA A 670 -47.64 35.56 85.50
N GLU A 671 -48.84 35.42 86.06
CA GLU A 671 -49.03 34.91 87.42
C GLU A 671 -49.04 33.38 87.43
N ALA A 672 -48.27 32.79 88.35
CA ALA A 672 -48.18 31.34 88.51
C ALA A 672 -49.43 30.79 89.22
N VAL A 673 -50.17 29.93 88.52
CA VAL A 673 -51.24 29.12 89.13
C VAL A 673 -50.66 27.78 89.59
N PRO A 674 -50.92 27.32 90.82
CA PRO A 674 -50.47 26.01 91.28
C PRO A 674 -51.15 24.89 90.49
N LEU A 675 -50.35 23.97 89.95
CA LEU A 675 -50.82 22.77 89.26
C LEU A 675 -51.39 21.78 90.30
N PRO A 676 -52.59 21.20 90.08
CA PRO A 676 -53.01 20.04 90.85
C PRO A 676 -52.09 18.84 90.55
N THR A 677 -51.76 18.08 91.59
CA THR A 677 -50.99 16.83 91.53
C THR A 677 -51.54 15.90 90.46
N GLN A 678 -50.70 15.51 89.50
CA GLN A 678 -51.00 14.46 88.53
C GLN A 678 -51.39 13.17 89.29
N ALA A 679 -52.56 12.63 88.99
CA ALA A 679 -52.89 11.25 89.30
C ALA A 679 -51.87 10.35 88.58
N GLU A 680 -51.39 9.31 89.28
CA GLU A 680 -50.50 8.29 88.75
C GLU A 680 -51.01 7.82 87.38
N GLU A 681 -50.15 7.89 86.36
CA GLU A 681 -50.41 7.20 85.09
C GLU A 681 -50.63 5.73 85.42
N GLU A 682 -51.83 5.22 85.10
CA GLU A 682 -52.11 3.79 85.14
C GLU A 682 -51.02 3.08 84.31
N ASP A 683 -50.18 2.32 84.99
CA ASP A 683 -49.13 1.52 84.40
C ASP A 683 -49.75 0.33 83.66
N TYR A 684 -50.00 0.52 82.37
CA TYR A 684 -50.48 -0.53 81.47
C TYR A 684 -49.40 -1.59 81.14
N SER A 685 -48.21 -1.54 81.76
CA SER A 685 -47.18 -2.59 81.59
C SER A 685 -47.64 -3.98 82.07
N ALA A 686 -48.59 -4.05 83.00
CA ALA A 686 -49.19 -5.29 83.47
C ALA A 686 -50.05 -6.02 82.40
N TYR A 687 -50.48 -5.34 81.34
CA TYR A 687 -51.26 -5.94 80.24
C TYR A 687 -50.40 -6.50 79.09
N MET A 688 -49.08 -6.29 79.13
CA MET A 688 -48.15 -6.70 78.07
C MET A 688 -47.28 -7.91 78.46
N ASP A 689 -47.45 -8.48 79.67
CA ASP A 689 -46.75 -9.69 80.08
C ASP A 689 -47.51 -10.96 79.66
N ILE A 690 -47.18 -11.44 78.45
CA ILE A 690 -47.80 -12.61 77.81
C ILE A 690 -47.45 -13.92 78.56
N SER A 691 -46.45 -13.90 79.46
CA SER A 691 -46.05 -15.08 80.24
C SER A 691 -47.10 -15.54 81.26
N ALA A 692 -47.97 -14.63 81.73
CA ALA A 692 -49.06 -14.96 82.64
C ALA A 692 -50.24 -15.69 81.94
N PHE A 693 -50.47 -15.43 80.65
CA PHE A 693 -51.53 -16.08 79.87
C PHE A 693 -51.14 -17.47 79.37
N GLU A 694 -49.85 -17.73 79.14
CA GLU A 694 -49.34 -19.08 78.83
C GLU A 694 -49.50 -20.03 80.03
N HIS A 695 -49.35 -19.53 81.26
CA HIS A 695 -49.47 -20.34 82.46
C HIS A 695 -50.93 -20.73 82.81
N ASP A 696 -51.93 -19.90 82.47
CA ASP A 696 -53.36 -20.21 82.67
C ASP A 696 -53.95 -21.08 81.55
N ALA A 697 -53.39 -21.01 80.34
CA ALA A 697 -53.75 -21.89 79.21
C ALA A 697 -53.27 -23.33 79.42
N VAL A 698 -52.11 -23.53 80.04
CA VAL A 698 -51.57 -24.87 80.36
C VAL A 698 -52.26 -25.50 81.59
N ALA A 699 -52.86 -24.71 82.48
CA ALA A 699 -53.64 -25.22 83.61
C ALA A 699 -55.08 -25.67 83.26
N LYS A 700 -55.53 -25.43 82.01
CA LYS A 700 -56.87 -25.82 81.49
C LYS A 700 -56.82 -26.93 80.43
N ILE A 701 -55.64 -27.52 80.19
CA ILE A 701 -55.44 -28.80 79.50
C ILE A 701 -55.20 -29.85 80.59
#